data_AF-A0A5R8KET3-F1
#
_entry.id   AF-A0A5R8KET3-F1
#
_cell.length_a   1.000
_cell.length_b   1.000
_cell.length_c   1.000
_cell.angle_alpha   90.00
_cell.angle_beta   90.00
_cell.angle_gamma   90.00
#
_symmetry.space_group_name_H-M   'P 1'
#
loop_
_entity.id
_entity.type
_entity.pdbx_description
1 polymer ?
#
loop_
_entity_poly.entity_id
_entity_poly.type
_entity_poly.pdbx_seq_one_letter_code
_entity_poly.pdbx_strand_id
1 'polypeptide(L)'
;MPIRPAPICQPLIALSTLLGTMMAALSAPVVSFDNQVQAVIAKAGCNLGTCHGNATGKGGFKMSLRGDDLDYDFAALVQDASGRRVNLMQPENSLLLLKATQGIAHEGGKRFDTNSWEYRTLHDWIAQGATRHQKDTPTLTSLDVSPIQQILIASAKSVQLSVIAKFSDGTQQDVASQAVYEPAQIGLVKISPSGHVTSLQPGEATIIVRFLKQQQAVTLTFVPENPTFAWQPTQQKNFIDRHIFAKLKSLRMNPSPLADDQTYQRRAHLDLLGIPPTAAEARSFASDKSPDKRERLIEKLLARSEFTDFWTLKWADALRVESRTMDKTGMTKFHAWIRDAIATNRPVNQFARDILAAQGSTYNVPQANFYRAMRDPNARAEGIARIFLGTRLQCAQCHNHPFDRWTQDDYFNWSAVFSRIDYQLLDQKSVDKNDKHFFNGDQIVQINLKAKLENPRTGNPAQAKLLGAALLDPKSLEEKRDLQTAADWVTSPANPLFAQAQVNRIWFHLMGRGLVDPVDDFRATNPASHPALLRELADTFVKSGYDMRHMIRLIMTSRSYQLSSEPNDSNVTDQVNYSHAIIRRLSAEQLLDTLNQFAGVPAKFDDFPQYTRASQLPGPIHNRRRGSRNDSMSFLQQFGQPPRMLACECERTDDTTMGQAFSLIGSPQITTLISRKDNTLRHLLNQKLPSAQIIDTLFWSALTRPPSKTEKDKLSQYLDTAPDQRIALEDIAWSLINAKEFVLRH
;
A
#
# COMPACT_ATOMS: atom_id res chain seq x y z
N MET A 1 60.68 60.84 -42.26
CA MET A 1 60.51 60.45 -43.67
C MET A 1 60.12 58.99 -43.73
N PRO A 2 59.26 58.57 -44.68
CA PRO A 2 58.13 59.26 -45.30
C PRO A 2 56.82 58.56 -44.82
N ILE A 3 55.59 58.67 -45.38
CA ILE A 3 54.96 59.47 -46.44
C ILE A 3 53.77 60.24 -45.81
N ARG A 4 53.33 61.34 -46.44
CA ARG A 4 52.01 62.02 -46.27
C ARG A 4 51.28 61.91 -47.63
N PRO A 5 49.94 61.89 -47.73
CA PRO A 5 49.21 63.16 -47.64
C PRO A 5 47.73 63.11 -47.17
N ALA A 6 47.18 64.29 -46.89
CA ALA A 6 45.73 64.57 -46.90
C ALA A 6 45.28 64.92 -48.35
N PRO A 7 43.98 65.09 -48.64
CA PRO A 7 43.48 66.47 -48.57
C PRO A 7 42.01 66.66 -48.16
N ILE A 8 41.72 67.95 -47.95
CA ILE A 8 40.43 68.62 -47.75
C ILE A 8 39.47 68.40 -48.93
N CYS A 9 38.15 68.32 -48.66
CA CYS A 9 37.14 68.87 -49.57
C CYS A 9 35.93 69.42 -48.78
N GLN A 10 35.18 70.35 -49.40
CA GLN A 10 34.28 71.31 -48.75
C GLN A 10 32.77 70.94 -48.89
N PRO A 11 31.81 71.70 -48.30
CA PRO A 11 30.48 71.20 -47.95
C PRO A 11 29.41 71.37 -49.05
N LEU A 12 28.27 70.69 -48.88
CA LEU A 12 27.00 71.08 -49.53
C LEU A 12 25.76 70.62 -48.75
N ILE A 13 24.68 71.38 -48.91
CA ILE A 13 23.43 71.35 -48.14
C ILE A 13 22.35 70.56 -48.90
N ALA A 14 21.65 69.63 -48.23
CA ALA A 14 20.22 69.30 -48.41
C ALA A 14 19.84 68.20 -47.39
N LEU A 15 19.01 68.46 -46.38
CA LEU A 15 17.54 68.43 -46.39
C LEU A 15 16.90 67.02 -46.57
N SER A 16 15.92 66.73 -45.72
CA SER A 16 15.02 65.56 -45.70
C SER A 16 15.59 64.18 -45.27
N THR A 17 15.28 63.78 -44.05
CA THR A 17 14.62 62.49 -43.72
C THR A 17 14.27 62.44 -42.23
N LEU A 18 13.12 63.04 -41.90
CA LEU A 18 12.36 62.66 -40.70
C LEU A 18 11.80 61.23 -40.89
N LEU A 19 11.51 60.54 -39.79
CA LEU A 19 11.02 59.16 -39.69
C LEU A 19 12.03 58.06 -40.08
N GLY A 20 12.69 57.52 -39.05
CA GLY A 20 13.50 56.29 -39.13
C GLY A 20 13.47 55.45 -37.84
N THR A 21 12.71 55.84 -36.82
CA THR A 21 12.47 55.04 -35.62
C THR A 21 11.50 53.91 -35.96
N MET A 22 12.02 52.80 -36.47
CA MET A 22 11.32 51.52 -36.44
C MET A 22 11.04 51.15 -34.98
N MET A 23 9.83 51.44 -34.52
CA MET A 23 9.23 50.65 -33.46
C MET A 23 9.14 49.21 -33.97
N ALA A 24 10.13 48.39 -33.59
CA ALA A 24 9.90 46.97 -33.49
C ALA A 24 8.79 46.80 -32.44
N ALA A 25 7.55 46.63 -32.91
CA ALA A 25 6.46 46.24 -32.05
C ALA A 25 6.84 44.88 -31.44
N LEU A 26 7.26 44.89 -30.19
CA LEU A 26 7.42 43.69 -29.37
C LEU A 26 6.02 43.09 -29.20
N SER A 27 5.63 42.26 -30.16
CA SER A 27 4.45 41.41 -30.05
C SER A 27 4.56 40.65 -28.75
N ALA A 28 3.54 40.76 -27.89
CA ALA A 28 3.52 40.07 -26.60
C ALA A 28 3.83 38.58 -26.82
N PRO A 29 4.64 37.95 -25.93
CA PRO A 29 4.99 36.55 -26.08
C PRO A 29 3.72 35.69 -26.19
N VAL A 30 3.75 34.76 -27.13
CA VAL A 30 2.57 33.99 -27.49
C VAL A 30 2.24 33.01 -26.36
N VAL A 31 1.00 33.03 -25.88
CA VAL A 31 0.54 32.21 -24.76
C VAL A 31 -0.06 30.91 -25.28
N SER A 32 0.56 29.77 -24.96
CA SER A 32 0.04 28.46 -25.32
C SER A 32 -1.02 27.99 -24.32
N PHE A 33 -2.06 27.34 -24.86
CA PHE A 33 -3.09 26.68 -24.06
C PHE A 33 -2.49 25.52 -23.24
N ASP A 34 -1.79 24.61 -23.90
CA ASP A 34 -1.23 23.37 -23.35
C ASP A 34 -0.25 23.61 -22.21
N ASN A 35 0.51 24.70 -22.29
CA ASN A 35 1.57 25.03 -21.34
C ASN A 35 1.13 26.10 -20.33
N GLN A 36 0.95 27.36 -20.75
CA GLN A 36 0.73 28.45 -19.80
C GLN A 36 -0.71 28.49 -19.26
N VAL A 37 -1.73 28.36 -20.09
CA VAL A 37 -3.15 28.38 -19.63
C VAL A 37 -3.42 27.22 -18.69
N GLN A 38 -3.02 26.00 -19.07
CA GLN A 38 -3.23 24.81 -18.24
C GLN A 38 -2.43 24.86 -16.93
N ALA A 39 -1.22 25.42 -16.92
CA ALA A 39 -0.49 25.70 -15.68
C ALA A 39 -1.29 26.64 -14.76
N VAL A 40 -1.90 27.70 -15.29
CA VAL A 40 -2.77 28.59 -14.51
C VAL A 40 -4.01 27.87 -13.97
N ILE A 41 -4.74 27.15 -14.82
CA ILE A 41 -5.96 26.41 -14.42
C ILE A 41 -5.64 25.40 -13.30
N ALA A 42 -4.51 24.70 -13.40
CA ALA A 42 -4.02 23.78 -12.37
C ALA A 42 -3.57 24.49 -11.09
N LYS A 43 -2.83 25.60 -11.19
CA LYS A 43 -2.33 26.39 -10.05
C LYS A 43 -3.44 27.06 -9.26
N ALA A 44 -4.43 27.61 -9.97
CA ALA A 44 -5.64 28.21 -9.42
C ALA A 44 -6.61 27.18 -8.80
N GLY A 45 -6.37 25.88 -9.01
CA GLY A 45 -7.23 24.79 -8.51
C GLY A 45 -8.56 24.64 -9.25
N CYS A 46 -8.74 25.28 -10.41
CA CYS A 46 -10.01 25.30 -11.15
C CYS A 46 -10.43 23.90 -11.62
N ASN A 47 -9.47 23.09 -12.07
CA ASN A 47 -9.65 21.72 -12.55
C ASN A 47 -9.47 20.63 -11.46
N LEU A 48 -9.57 20.99 -10.18
CA LEU A 48 -9.59 20.00 -9.09
C LEU A 48 -10.96 19.32 -8.96
N GLY A 49 -10.99 18.11 -8.37
CA GLY A 49 -12.20 17.33 -8.14
C GLY A 49 -13.22 17.97 -7.19
N THR A 50 -12.80 18.94 -6.37
CA THR A 50 -13.68 19.79 -5.56
C THR A 50 -14.36 20.91 -6.36
N CYS A 51 -13.93 21.14 -7.60
CA CYS A 51 -14.31 22.24 -8.48
C CYS A 51 -14.74 21.70 -9.86
N HIS A 52 -14.25 22.26 -10.98
CA HIS A 52 -14.73 21.88 -12.31
C HIS A 52 -14.17 20.55 -12.83
N GLY A 53 -13.07 20.04 -12.24
CA GLY A 53 -12.55 18.69 -12.51
C GLY A 53 -13.34 17.56 -11.83
N ASN A 54 -14.46 17.87 -11.19
CA ASN A 54 -15.42 16.88 -10.68
C ASN A 54 -16.03 16.06 -11.83
N ALA A 55 -16.37 14.79 -11.57
CA ALA A 55 -17.02 13.89 -12.53
C ALA A 55 -18.30 14.48 -13.17
N THR A 56 -19.05 15.31 -12.44
CA THR A 56 -20.23 16.06 -12.92
C THR A 56 -19.99 17.55 -13.15
N GLY A 57 -18.77 18.05 -12.95
CA GLY A 57 -18.45 19.48 -12.93
C GLY A 57 -19.12 20.26 -11.79
N LYS A 58 -19.22 21.58 -11.93
CA LYS A 58 -19.91 22.51 -11.02
C LYS A 58 -20.54 23.66 -11.80
N GLY A 59 -21.75 24.08 -11.44
CA GLY A 59 -22.43 25.23 -12.05
C GLY A 59 -22.61 25.15 -13.57
N GLY A 60 -22.82 23.95 -14.12
CA GLY A 60 -22.90 23.73 -15.57
C GLY A 60 -21.56 23.90 -16.30
N PHE A 61 -20.42 23.87 -15.60
CA PHE A 61 -19.08 23.87 -16.19
C PHE A 61 -18.26 22.69 -15.65
N LYS A 62 -17.74 21.88 -16.57
CA LYS A 62 -16.94 20.69 -16.29
C LYS A 62 -15.64 20.78 -17.10
N MET A 63 -14.54 20.39 -16.47
CA MET A 63 -13.22 20.20 -17.06
C MET A 63 -12.75 18.77 -16.78
N SER A 64 -11.70 18.33 -17.46
CA SER A 64 -10.94 17.15 -17.07
C SER A 64 -10.33 17.37 -15.68
N LEU A 65 -10.08 16.28 -14.95
CA LEU A 65 -9.38 16.37 -13.67
C LEU A 65 -7.93 16.78 -13.95
N ARG A 66 -7.42 17.80 -13.24
CA ARG A 66 -6.00 18.22 -13.22
C ARG A 66 -5.36 18.61 -14.58
N GLY A 67 -6.11 18.65 -15.69
CA GLY A 67 -5.61 18.96 -17.05
C GLY A 67 -5.28 17.71 -17.87
N ASP A 68 -5.92 16.58 -17.55
CA ASP A 68 -5.70 15.29 -18.20
C ASP A 68 -6.04 15.30 -19.71
N ASP A 69 -7.16 15.91 -20.08
CA ASP A 69 -7.70 15.95 -21.45
C ASP A 69 -7.76 17.40 -21.96
N LEU A 70 -6.76 17.77 -22.75
CA LEU A 70 -6.53 19.13 -23.23
C LEU A 70 -7.57 19.57 -24.28
N ASP A 71 -8.08 18.64 -25.07
CA ASP A 71 -9.06 18.93 -26.11
C ASP A 71 -10.45 19.11 -25.49
N TYR A 72 -10.80 18.25 -24.52
CA TYR A 72 -11.99 18.42 -23.70
C TYR A 72 -11.97 19.74 -22.92
N ASP A 73 -10.86 20.07 -22.25
CA ASP A 73 -10.72 21.32 -21.48
C ASP A 73 -10.86 22.56 -22.35
N PHE A 74 -10.26 22.55 -23.54
CA PHE A 74 -10.37 23.66 -24.47
C PHE A 74 -11.80 23.83 -24.99
N ALA A 75 -12.46 22.74 -25.40
CA ALA A 75 -13.85 22.77 -25.80
C ALA A 75 -14.73 23.31 -24.65
N ALA A 76 -14.51 22.86 -23.42
CA ALA A 76 -15.23 23.34 -22.24
C ALA A 76 -15.01 24.84 -21.93
N LEU A 77 -13.79 25.35 -22.15
CA LEU A 77 -13.43 26.75 -21.90
C LEU A 77 -13.87 27.70 -23.02
N VAL A 78 -13.77 27.31 -24.29
CA VAL A 78 -13.90 28.22 -25.45
C VAL A 78 -15.17 27.97 -26.28
N GLN A 79 -15.68 26.74 -26.34
CA GLN A 79 -16.75 26.35 -27.26
C GLN A 79 -18.08 26.09 -26.53
N ASP A 80 -18.03 25.39 -25.40
CA ASP A 80 -19.20 25.00 -24.62
C ASP A 80 -19.99 26.21 -24.11
N ALA A 81 -21.28 25.98 -23.84
CA ALA A 81 -22.24 27.01 -23.44
C ALA A 81 -22.27 28.22 -24.41
N SER A 82 -22.10 27.96 -25.72
CA SER A 82 -22.02 28.96 -26.80
C SER A 82 -20.87 29.95 -26.64
N GLY A 83 -19.71 29.48 -26.17
CA GLY A 83 -18.49 30.28 -26.00
C GLY A 83 -18.54 31.37 -24.92
N ARG A 84 -19.64 31.48 -24.16
CA ARG A 84 -19.89 32.56 -23.18
C ARG A 84 -18.83 32.73 -22.08
N ARG A 85 -17.90 31.78 -21.92
CA ARG A 85 -16.84 31.82 -20.90
C ARG A 85 -15.65 32.71 -21.29
N VAL A 86 -15.48 32.97 -22.59
CA VAL A 86 -14.40 33.77 -23.18
C VAL A 86 -14.99 34.88 -24.05
N ASN A 87 -14.51 36.12 -23.88
CA ASN A 87 -14.89 37.26 -24.69
C ASN A 87 -13.66 37.78 -25.44
N LEU A 88 -13.57 37.50 -26.74
CA LEU A 88 -12.42 37.88 -27.58
C LEU A 88 -12.35 39.39 -27.86
N MET A 89 -13.45 40.13 -27.73
CA MET A 89 -13.50 41.58 -28.00
C MET A 89 -13.17 42.41 -26.75
N GLN A 90 -13.47 41.88 -25.58
CA GLN A 90 -13.21 42.47 -24.25
C GLN A 90 -12.73 41.36 -23.31
N PRO A 91 -11.44 40.97 -23.40
CA PRO A 91 -10.87 39.87 -22.62
C PRO A 91 -11.17 39.96 -21.12
N GLU A 92 -11.10 41.16 -20.55
CA GLU A 92 -11.39 41.50 -19.16
C GLU A 92 -12.82 41.14 -18.71
N ASN A 93 -13.78 41.16 -19.64
CA ASN A 93 -15.19 40.81 -19.40
C ASN A 93 -15.49 39.31 -19.59
N SER A 94 -14.47 38.48 -19.83
CA SER A 94 -14.63 37.02 -19.89
C SER A 94 -15.06 36.44 -18.55
N LEU A 95 -16.10 35.60 -18.53
CA LEU A 95 -16.55 34.95 -17.28
C LEU A 95 -15.43 34.14 -16.61
N LEU A 96 -14.50 33.59 -17.39
CA LEU A 96 -13.29 32.92 -16.88
C LEU A 96 -12.48 33.82 -15.93
N LEU A 97 -12.24 35.07 -16.30
CA LEU A 97 -11.52 36.05 -15.48
C LEU A 97 -12.39 36.62 -14.35
N LEU A 98 -13.64 37.00 -14.66
CA LEU A 98 -14.54 37.63 -13.69
C LEU A 98 -14.92 36.68 -12.52
N LYS A 99 -15.12 35.39 -12.78
CA LYS A 99 -15.38 34.39 -11.72
C LYS A 99 -14.12 34.13 -10.88
N ALA A 100 -12.96 34.00 -11.51
CA ALA A 100 -11.71 33.68 -10.82
C ALA A 100 -11.19 34.83 -9.95
N THR A 101 -11.41 36.08 -10.36
CA THR A 101 -11.02 37.28 -9.59
C THR A 101 -12.07 37.76 -8.59
N GLN A 102 -13.26 37.13 -8.56
CA GLN A 102 -14.47 37.61 -7.86
C GLN A 102 -15.00 38.98 -8.34
N GLY A 103 -14.70 39.39 -9.58
CA GLY A 103 -15.42 40.48 -10.25
C GLY A 103 -16.93 40.21 -10.38
N ILE A 104 -17.33 38.93 -10.40
CA ILE A 104 -18.73 38.49 -10.19
C ILE A 104 -18.79 37.31 -9.21
N ALA A 105 -19.95 37.10 -8.58
CA ALA A 105 -20.15 36.04 -7.59
C ALA A 105 -19.75 34.65 -8.11
N HIS A 106 -18.93 33.94 -7.34
CA HIS A 106 -18.43 32.60 -7.66
C HIS A 106 -18.36 31.75 -6.38
N GLU A 107 -19.06 30.62 -6.38
CA GLU A 107 -19.13 29.69 -5.23
C GLU A 107 -17.76 29.12 -4.84
N GLY A 108 -16.86 28.94 -5.82
CA GLY A 108 -15.48 28.53 -5.58
C GLY A 108 -14.60 29.60 -4.91
N GLY A 109 -15.13 30.81 -4.67
CA GLY A 109 -14.37 31.92 -4.12
C GLY A 109 -13.39 32.55 -5.12
N LYS A 110 -12.54 33.44 -4.60
CA LYS A 110 -11.44 34.04 -5.36
C LYS A 110 -10.32 33.01 -5.56
N ARG A 111 -9.75 32.99 -6.77
CA ARG A 111 -8.66 32.08 -7.16
C ARG A 111 -7.34 32.81 -7.35
N PHE A 112 -7.37 34.02 -7.87
CA PHE A 112 -6.18 34.88 -8.03
C PHE A 112 -6.59 36.35 -8.15
N ASP A 113 -5.62 37.26 -8.00
CA ASP A 113 -5.79 38.71 -8.12
C ASP A 113 -5.70 39.20 -9.57
N THR A 114 -6.21 40.39 -9.88
CA THR A 114 -6.11 41.01 -11.22
C THR A 114 -4.69 41.43 -11.60
N ASN A 115 -3.79 41.62 -10.63
CA ASN A 115 -2.37 41.93 -10.86
C ASN A 115 -1.46 40.67 -10.88
N SER A 116 -2.05 39.48 -10.79
CA SER A 116 -1.35 38.19 -10.73
C SER A 116 -0.76 37.75 -12.07
N TRP A 117 0.08 36.70 -12.07
CA TRP A 117 0.55 36.09 -13.32
C TRP A 117 -0.55 35.25 -13.97
N GLU A 118 -1.41 34.63 -13.16
CA GLU A 118 -2.59 33.88 -13.58
C GLU A 118 -3.53 34.74 -14.42
N TYR A 119 -3.89 35.93 -13.93
CA TYR A 119 -4.78 36.85 -14.63
C TYR A 119 -4.19 37.30 -15.97
N ARG A 120 -2.94 37.79 -15.97
CA ARG A 120 -2.26 38.24 -17.20
C ARG A 120 -2.18 37.13 -18.25
N THR A 121 -1.77 35.93 -17.84
CA THR A 121 -1.65 34.78 -18.75
C THR A 121 -2.97 34.44 -19.43
N LEU A 122 -4.06 34.35 -18.67
CA LEU A 122 -5.39 34.05 -19.21
C LEU A 122 -5.94 35.21 -20.05
N HIS A 123 -5.76 36.44 -19.61
CA HIS A 123 -6.14 37.64 -20.34
C HIS A 123 -5.44 37.71 -21.71
N ASP A 124 -4.13 37.53 -21.73
CA ASP A 124 -3.31 37.66 -22.94
C ASP A 124 -3.58 36.51 -23.92
N TRP A 125 -3.81 35.28 -23.44
CA TRP A 125 -4.30 34.19 -24.29
C TRP A 125 -5.65 34.49 -24.93
N ILE A 126 -6.59 35.09 -24.19
CA ILE A 126 -7.90 35.50 -24.72
C ILE A 126 -7.75 36.63 -25.75
N ALA A 127 -6.92 37.64 -25.46
CA ALA A 127 -6.60 38.73 -26.37
C ALA A 127 -5.90 38.24 -27.65
N GLN A 128 -5.13 37.15 -27.57
CA GLN A 128 -4.51 36.45 -28.69
C GLN A 128 -5.47 35.48 -29.43
N GLY A 129 -6.78 35.57 -29.18
CA GLY A 129 -7.82 34.82 -29.89
C GLY A 129 -8.21 33.48 -29.26
N ALA A 130 -7.76 33.18 -28.03
CA ALA A 130 -8.06 31.96 -27.28
C ALA A 130 -7.86 30.66 -28.10
N THR A 131 -6.70 30.53 -28.76
CA THR A 131 -6.43 29.41 -29.68
C THR A 131 -5.96 28.14 -28.94
N ARG A 132 -6.28 26.96 -29.51
CA ARG A 132 -5.97 25.64 -28.92
C ARG A 132 -4.54 25.17 -29.16
N HIS A 133 -4.06 25.34 -30.39
CA HIS A 133 -2.86 24.64 -30.84
C HIS A 133 -2.07 25.54 -31.78
N GLN A 134 -0.80 25.74 -31.45
CA GLN A 134 0.19 26.27 -32.36
C GLN A 134 1.07 25.11 -32.81
N LYS A 135 1.32 25.05 -34.12
CA LYS A 135 1.84 23.88 -34.84
C LYS A 135 3.16 23.33 -34.28
N ASP A 136 3.91 24.18 -33.59
CA ASP A 136 5.24 23.92 -33.05
C ASP A 136 5.31 24.10 -31.52
N THR A 137 4.18 23.92 -30.81
CA THR A 137 4.11 24.08 -29.33
C THR A 137 4.99 23.03 -28.62
N PRO A 138 6.03 23.43 -27.86
CA PRO A 138 6.88 22.47 -27.15
C PRO A 138 6.10 21.71 -26.07
N THR A 139 6.29 20.40 -25.96
CA THR A 139 5.61 19.56 -24.97
C THR A 139 6.52 19.26 -23.77
N LEU A 140 5.95 19.19 -22.57
CA LEU A 140 6.71 18.94 -21.34
C LEU A 140 7.22 17.49 -21.28
N THR A 141 8.54 17.31 -21.34
CA THR A 141 9.18 15.99 -21.34
C THR A 141 9.55 15.48 -19.94
N SER A 142 9.94 16.39 -19.03
CA SER A 142 10.38 16.06 -17.68
C SER A 142 10.28 17.25 -16.72
N LEU A 143 10.29 16.95 -15.42
CA LEU A 143 10.23 17.92 -14.33
C LEU A 143 11.31 17.57 -13.31
N ASP A 144 12.42 18.32 -13.32
CA ASP A 144 13.50 18.16 -12.35
C ASP A 144 13.18 18.99 -11.11
N VAL A 145 13.15 18.34 -9.94
CA VAL A 145 12.95 19.04 -8.65
C VAL A 145 14.17 18.82 -7.77
N SER A 146 14.67 19.89 -7.15
CA SER A 146 15.83 19.82 -6.26
C SER A 146 15.60 20.60 -4.96
N PRO A 147 15.94 20.03 -3.79
CA PRO A 147 16.37 18.64 -3.58
C PRO A 147 15.22 17.63 -3.76
N ILE A 148 15.52 16.41 -4.23
CA ILE A 148 14.56 15.28 -4.21
C ILE A 148 14.43 14.65 -2.82
N GLN A 149 15.52 14.69 -2.04
CA GLN A 149 15.55 14.23 -0.66
C GLN A 149 16.54 15.10 0.13
N GLN A 150 16.14 15.56 1.32
CA GLN A 150 17.04 16.27 2.23
C GLN A 150 16.66 16.01 3.69
N ILE A 151 17.67 15.82 4.53
CA ILE A 151 17.52 15.83 5.99
C ILE A 151 17.96 17.20 6.49
N LEU A 152 17.06 17.88 7.20
CA LEU A 152 17.29 19.17 7.83
C LEU A 152 17.40 18.96 9.34
N ILE A 153 18.43 19.56 9.95
CA ILE A 153 18.78 19.34 11.35
C ILE A 153 18.80 20.69 12.08
N ALA A 154 18.26 20.72 13.29
CA ALA A 154 18.29 21.87 14.19
C ALA A 154 17.62 23.14 13.62
N SER A 155 18.36 24.24 13.46
CA SER A 155 17.80 25.57 13.11
C SER A 155 17.30 25.69 11.67
N ALA A 156 17.65 24.75 10.78
CA ALA A 156 17.21 24.71 9.40
C ALA A 156 15.73 24.28 9.29
N LYS A 157 14.81 25.19 9.58
CA LYS A 157 13.36 24.94 9.55
C LYS A 157 12.71 25.01 8.16
N SER A 158 13.43 25.45 7.14
CA SER A 158 12.89 25.60 5.79
C SER A 158 13.88 25.30 4.68
N VAL A 159 13.35 25.02 3.49
CA VAL A 159 14.09 24.79 2.24
C VAL A 159 13.32 25.40 1.07
N GLN A 160 14.04 25.97 0.11
CA GLN A 160 13.47 26.38 -1.17
C GLN A 160 13.61 25.21 -2.16
N LEU A 161 12.49 24.77 -2.76
CA LEU A 161 12.53 23.82 -3.86
C LEU A 161 12.82 24.56 -5.17
N SER A 162 13.77 24.07 -5.96
CA SER A 162 13.95 24.44 -7.36
C SER A 162 13.13 23.48 -8.22
N VAL A 163 12.42 24.00 -9.22
CA VAL A 163 11.53 23.20 -10.09
C VAL A 163 11.78 23.60 -11.54
N ILE A 164 12.49 22.76 -12.28
CA ILE A 164 12.87 23.01 -13.68
C ILE A 164 12.05 22.10 -14.60
N ALA A 165 11.18 22.72 -15.41
CA ALA A 165 10.49 22.05 -16.50
C ALA A 165 11.40 21.97 -17.73
N LYS A 166 11.41 20.83 -18.43
CA LYS A 166 12.13 20.66 -19.71
C LYS A 166 11.18 20.29 -20.83
N PHE A 167 11.29 20.95 -21.98
CA PHE A 167 10.38 20.77 -23.11
C PHE A 167 11.03 20.04 -24.29
N SER A 168 10.21 19.60 -25.25
CA SER A 168 10.60 18.76 -26.39
C SER A 168 11.50 19.47 -27.41
N ASP A 169 11.58 20.80 -27.37
CA ASP A 169 12.51 21.64 -28.15
C ASP A 169 13.88 21.81 -27.45
N GLY A 170 14.07 21.22 -26.27
CA GLY A 170 15.27 21.35 -25.45
C GLY A 170 15.28 22.57 -24.52
N THR A 171 14.25 23.43 -24.55
CA THR A 171 14.15 24.56 -23.62
C THR A 171 13.93 24.09 -22.18
N GLN A 172 14.41 24.88 -21.23
CA GLN A 172 14.24 24.64 -19.79
C GLN A 172 13.75 25.91 -19.11
N GLN A 173 12.82 25.77 -18.18
CA GLN A 173 12.19 26.90 -17.48
C GLN A 173 12.10 26.63 -15.98
N ASP A 174 12.46 27.61 -15.14
CA ASP A 174 12.06 27.61 -13.74
C ASP A 174 10.57 27.87 -13.63
N VAL A 175 9.84 26.87 -13.13
CA VAL A 175 8.39 26.88 -12.95
C VAL A 175 8.01 26.79 -11.47
N ALA A 176 8.92 27.09 -10.53
CA ALA A 176 8.67 26.95 -9.09
C ALA A 176 7.49 27.80 -8.59
N SER A 177 7.22 28.95 -9.21
CA SER A 177 6.02 29.77 -8.94
C SER A 177 4.74 29.24 -9.60
N GLN A 178 4.85 28.45 -10.67
CA GLN A 178 3.73 27.95 -11.49
C GLN A 178 3.33 26.51 -11.09
N ALA A 179 4.25 25.75 -10.51
CA ALA A 179 4.03 24.39 -10.04
C ALA A 179 3.04 24.30 -8.87
N VAL A 180 2.34 23.18 -8.78
CA VAL A 180 1.43 22.84 -7.69
C VAL A 180 2.18 21.99 -6.66
N TYR A 181 2.06 22.36 -5.38
CA TYR A 181 2.69 21.65 -4.26
C TYR A 181 1.62 21.03 -3.37
N GLU A 182 1.58 19.70 -3.29
CA GLU A 182 0.61 18.96 -2.47
C GLU A 182 1.37 18.16 -1.40
N PRO A 183 1.33 18.56 -0.11
CA PRO A 183 1.92 17.76 0.96
C PRO A 183 1.08 16.50 1.20
N ALA A 184 1.71 15.33 1.24
CA ALA A 184 1.03 14.06 1.51
C ALA A 184 0.58 13.95 2.98
N GLN A 185 1.34 14.56 3.91
CA GLN A 185 1.00 14.65 5.33
C GLN A 185 0.51 16.06 5.67
N ILE A 186 -0.76 16.18 6.06
CA ILE A 186 -1.36 17.44 6.51
C ILE A 186 -0.75 17.83 7.87
N GLY A 187 -0.33 19.08 8.01
CA GLY A 187 0.11 19.65 9.29
C GLY A 187 1.60 19.52 9.64
N LEU A 188 2.40 18.73 8.90
CA LEU A 188 3.86 18.66 9.12
C LEU A 188 4.61 19.86 8.51
N VAL A 189 4.15 20.34 7.35
CA VAL A 189 4.80 21.42 6.60
C VAL A 189 3.79 22.46 6.09
N LYS A 190 4.27 23.70 5.94
CA LYS A 190 3.62 24.78 5.18
C LYS A 190 4.46 25.06 3.95
N ILE A 191 3.83 25.27 2.79
CA ILE A 191 4.51 25.53 1.52
C ILE A 191 4.02 26.88 0.95
N SER A 192 4.94 27.73 0.51
CA SER A 192 4.59 28.98 -0.19
C SER A 192 4.14 28.70 -1.64
N PRO A 193 3.46 29.64 -2.31
CA PRO A 193 3.17 29.53 -3.74
C PRO A 193 4.41 29.37 -4.63
N SER A 194 5.60 29.73 -4.14
CA SER A 194 6.88 29.61 -4.84
C SER A 194 7.69 28.37 -4.47
N GLY A 195 7.15 27.42 -3.71
CA GLY A 195 7.88 26.20 -3.31
C GLY A 195 8.81 26.34 -2.12
N HIS A 196 8.67 27.39 -1.30
CA HIS A 196 9.38 27.51 -0.03
C HIS A 196 8.67 26.66 1.03
N VAL A 197 9.30 25.56 1.44
CA VAL A 197 8.75 24.62 2.43
C VAL A 197 9.27 24.99 3.82
N THR A 198 8.37 25.10 4.80
CA THR A 198 8.69 25.34 6.22
C THR A 198 8.09 24.24 7.09
N SER A 199 8.89 23.63 7.97
CA SER A 199 8.41 22.68 8.97
C SER A 199 7.55 23.37 10.04
N LEU A 200 6.45 22.72 10.37
CA LEU A 200 5.59 23.06 11.50
C LEU A 200 5.89 22.17 12.71
N GLN A 201 6.27 20.91 12.46
CA GLN A 201 6.67 19.92 13.46
C GLN A 201 7.81 19.03 12.93
N PRO A 202 8.63 18.40 13.80
CA PRO A 202 9.60 17.40 13.38
C PRO A 202 8.94 16.18 12.72
N GLY A 203 9.65 15.53 11.80
CA GLY A 203 9.15 14.37 11.08
C GLY A 203 9.57 14.31 9.61
N GLU A 204 9.17 13.24 8.92
CA GLU A 204 9.39 13.04 7.49
C GLU A 204 8.13 13.44 6.71
N ALA A 205 8.27 14.41 5.80
CA ALA A 205 7.20 14.95 4.97
C ALA A 205 7.48 14.66 3.49
N THR A 206 6.50 14.08 2.81
CA THR A 206 6.52 13.88 1.35
C THR A 206 5.68 14.97 0.69
N ILE A 207 6.26 15.64 -0.31
CA ILE A 207 5.62 16.72 -1.07
C ILE A 207 5.56 16.29 -2.52
N ILE A 208 4.37 16.31 -3.10
CA ILE A 208 4.16 16.09 -4.54
C ILE A 208 4.29 17.45 -5.21
N VAL A 209 5.29 17.59 -6.08
CA VAL A 209 5.47 18.77 -6.94
C VAL A 209 4.98 18.40 -8.33
N ARG A 210 3.98 19.11 -8.84
CA ARG A 210 3.34 18.82 -10.13
C ARG A 210 3.38 20.04 -11.04
N PHE A 211 3.72 19.83 -12.30
CA PHE A 211 3.62 20.82 -13.36
C PHE A 211 3.07 20.14 -14.62
N LEU A 212 1.92 20.63 -15.10
CA LEU A 212 1.13 19.98 -16.16
C LEU A 212 0.93 18.48 -15.86
N LYS A 213 1.38 17.61 -16.77
CA LYS A 213 1.28 16.14 -16.69
C LYS A 213 2.45 15.47 -15.97
N GLN A 214 3.48 16.21 -15.58
CA GLN A 214 4.64 15.67 -14.86
C GLN A 214 4.50 15.90 -13.35
N GLN A 215 4.94 14.93 -12.55
CA GLN A 215 4.96 15.01 -11.09
C GLN A 215 6.23 14.37 -10.53
N GLN A 216 6.77 14.97 -9.47
CA GLN A 216 7.94 14.49 -8.74
C GLN A 216 7.66 14.55 -7.25
N ALA A 217 7.90 13.45 -6.54
CA ALA A 217 7.85 13.44 -5.08
C ALA A 217 9.18 13.92 -4.49
N VAL A 218 9.10 14.72 -3.44
CA VAL A 218 10.22 15.23 -2.65
C VAL A 218 10.05 14.77 -1.21
N THR A 219 11.09 14.21 -0.60
CA THR A 219 11.05 13.76 0.81
C THR A 219 11.97 14.63 1.67
N LEU A 220 11.37 15.39 2.60
CA LEU A 220 12.11 16.26 3.52
C LEU A 220 11.95 15.75 4.95
N THR A 221 13.06 15.51 5.63
CA THR A 221 13.03 15.02 7.02
C THR A 221 13.58 16.07 7.96
N PHE A 222 12.74 16.56 8.87
CA PHE A 222 13.05 17.60 9.84
C PHE A 222 13.38 16.95 11.18
N VAL A 223 14.66 16.90 11.52
CA VAL A 223 15.21 16.25 12.72
C VAL A 223 15.35 17.29 13.83
N PRO A 224 14.77 17.07 15.03
CA PRO A 224 14.85 18.02 16.12
C PRO A 224 16.29 18.19 16.60
N GLU A 225 16.59 19.35 17.18
CA GLU A 225 17.88 19.54 17.83
C GLU A 225 17.93 18.70 19.12
N ASN A 226 18.92 17.82 19.19
CA ASN A 226 19.27 17.06 20.38
C ASN A 226 20.79 17.17 20.57
N PRO A 227 21.27 18.11 21.41
CA PRO A 227 22.70 18.31 21.66
C PRO A 227 23.35 17.16 22.45
N THR A 228 22.56 16.40 23.21
CA THR A 228 23.03 15.25 24.00
C THR A 228 22.99 13.93 23.24
N PHE A 229 22.54 13.92 21.97
CA PHE A 229 22.49 12.71 21.17
C PHE A 229 23.90 12.18 20.84
N ALA A 230 24.22 11.02 21.41
CA ALA A 230 25.33 10.17 20.97
C ALA A 230 24.78 8.92 20.26
N TRP A 231 25.27 8.65 19.05
CA TRP A 231 24.97 7.41 18.34
C TRP A 231 25.62 6.23 19.07
N GLN A 232 24.83 5.23 19.43
CA GLN A 232 25.28 3.99 20.06
C GLN A 232 25.45 2.90 18.99
N PRO A 233 26.70 2.47 18.66
CA PRO A 233 26.92 1.47 17.63
C PRO A 233 26.34 0.11 18.01
N THR A 234 25.33 -0.35 17.26
CA THR A 234 24.73 -1.68 17.42
C THR A 234 25.29 -2.65 16.38
N GLN A 235 25.58 -3.90 16.77
CA GLN A 235 26.08 -4.92 15.85
C GLN A 235 25.07 -5.23 14.74
N GLN A 236 25.45 -4.93 13.51
CA GLN A 236 24.77 -5.32 12.27
C GLN A 236 25.02 -6.81 11.99
N LYS A 237 23.97 -7.57 11.64
CA LYS A 237 24.05 -8.99 11.24
C LYS A 237 24.07 -9.16 9.72
N ASN A 238 23.33 -8.34 8.98
CA ASN A 238 23.28 -8.38 7.51
C ASN A 238 22.97 -6.97 6.92
N PHE A 239 22.76 -6.88 5.60
CA PHE A 239 22.54 -5.61 4.91
C PHE A 239 21.26 -4.87 5.33
N ILE A 240 20.27 -5.56 5.90
CA ILE A 240 19.05 -4.93 6.43
C ILE A 240 19.42 -3.95 7.54
N ASP A 241 20.24 -4.40 8.49
CA ASP A 241 20.70 -3.60 9.62
C ASP A 241 21.59 -2.44 9.17
N ARG A 242 22.37 -2.63 8.10
CA ARG A 242 23.16 -1.55 7.49
C ARG A 242 22.27 -0.40 7.02
N HIS A 243 21.19 -0.68 6.30
CA HIS A 243 20.27 0.36 5.81
C HIS A 243 19.46 1.01 6.93
N ILE A 244 18.88 0.21 7.82
CA ILE A 244 18.06 0.73 8.93
C ILE A 244 18.93 1.58 9.85
N PHE A 245 20.08 1.09 10.30
CA PHE A 245 20.93 1.84 11.22
C PHE A 245 21.58 3.07 10.57
N ALA A 246 21.81 3.05 9.24
CA ALA A 246 22.21 4.27 8.52
C ALA A 246 21.11 5.35 8.55
N LYS A 247 19.83 4.98 8.33
CA LYS A 247 18.72 5.93 8.43
C LYS A 247 18.52 6.39 9.89
N LEU A 248 18.45 5.49 10.86
CA LEU A 248 18.29 5.87 12.28
C LEU A 248 19.40 6.84 12.76
N LYS A 249 20.66 6.59 12.37
CA LYS A 249 21.78 7.48 12.68
C LYS A 249 21.61 8.87 12.07
N SER A 250 21.14 8.99 10.82
CA SER A 250 20.90 10.29 10.18
C SER A 250 19.72 11.05 10.80
N LEU A 251 18.75 10.31 11.37
CA LEU A 251 17.60 10.85 12.11
C LEU A 251 17.87 11.13 13.60
N ARG A 252 19.11 10.94 14.09
CA ARG A 252 19.47 11.06 15.52
C ARG A 252 18.62 10.18 16.44
N MET A 253 18.31 8.97 16.00
CA MET A 253 17.62 7.95 16.78
C MET A 253 18.53 6.75 17.01
N ASN A 254 18.64 6.27 18.25
CA ASN A 254 19.29 5.00 18.56
C ASN A 254 18.26 3.85 18.42
N PRO A 255 18.64 2.68 17.87
CA PRO A 255 17.78 1.51 17.93
C PRO A 255 17.55 1.10 19.40
N SER A 256 16.39 0.52 19.68
CA SER A 256 16.08 -0.09 20.97
C SER A 256 17.02 -1.27 21.29
N PRO A 257 17.15 -1.68 22.56
CA PRO A 257 17.97 -2.83 22.93
C PRO A 257 17.49 -4.11 22.23
N LEU A 258 18.32 -5.15 22.24
CA LEU A 258 17.90 -6.47 21.76
C LEU A 258 16.74 -7.00 22.61
N ALA A 259 15.71 -7.56 21.98
CA ALA A 259 14.68 -8.31 22.70
C ALA A 259 15.30 -9.51 23.42
N ASP A 260 14.80 -9.80 24.62
CA ASP A 260 15.17 -11.01 25.36
C ASP A 260 14.71 -12.28 24.61
N ASP A 261 15.10 -13.43 25.14
CA ASP A 261 14.82 -14.70 24.47
C ASP A 261 13.34 -15.10 24.56
N GLN A 262 12.62 -14.66 25.59
CA GLN A 262 11.20 -14.88 25.82
C GLN A 262 10.36 -14.12 24.79
N THR A 263 10.61 -12.81 24.63
CA THR A 263 10.01 -11.97 23.60
C THR A 263 10.38 -12.46 22.21
N TYR A 264 11.66 -12.70 21.92
CA TYR A 264 12.09 -13.13 20.59
C TYR A 264 11.43 -14.45 20.17
N GLN A 265 11.40 -15.47 21.04
CA GLN A 265 10.80 -16.75 20.66
C GLN A 265 9.28 -16.65 20.52
N ARG A 266 8.59 -15.87 21.37
CA ARG A 266 7.14 -15.66 21.28
C ARG A 266 6.81 -15.03 19.93
N ARG A 267 7.53 -13.95 19.60
CA ARG A 267 7.44 -13.23 18.32
C ARG A 267 7.67 -14.16 17.13
N ALA A 268 8.74 -14.95 17.14
CA ALA A 268 9.08 -15.88 16.06
C ALA A 268 8.02 -16.98 15.86
N HIS A 269 7.47 -17.56 16.93
CA HIS A 269 6.40 -18.56 16.82
C HIS A 269 5.10 -17.94 16.29
N LEU A 270 4.72 -16.75 16.79
CA LEU A 270 3.50 -16.06 16.33
C LEU A 270 3.59 -15.65 14.85
N ASP A 271 4.72 -15.11 14.42
CA ASP A 271 4.92 -14.63 13.04
C ASP A 271 5.06 -15.79 12.02
N LEU A 272 5.62 -16.93 12.43
CA LEU A 272 5.80 -18.11 11.57
C LEU A 272 4.63 -19.09 11.60
N LEU A 273 4.13 -19.45 12.79
CA LEU A 273 3.16 -20.53 12.99
C LEU A 273 1.74 -20.03 13.30
N GLY A 274 1.56 -18.75 13.64
CA GLY A 274 0.29 -18.20 14.09
C GLY A 274 -0.07 -18.50 15.55
N ILE A 275 0.80 -19.19 16.30
CA ILE A 275 0.56 -19.67 17.68
C ILE A 275 1.82 -19.47 18.55
N PRO A 276 1.72 -19.32 19.88
CA PRO A 276 2.89 -19.25 20.76
C PRO A 276 3.57 -20.63 20.92
N PRO A 277 4.82 -20.69 21.45
CA PRO A 277 5.44 -21.96 21.85
C PRO A 277 4.63 -22.66 22.94
N THR A 278 4.79 -23.98 23.03
CA THR A 278 4.41 -24.72 24.25
C THR A 278 5.33 -24.34 25.42
N ALA A 279 4.89 -24.50 26.67
CA ALA A 279 5.72 -24.22 27.84
C ALA A 279 7.06 -25.01 27.87
N ALA A 280 7.07 -26.22 27.32
CA ALA A 280 8.29 -27.04 27.19
C ALA A 280 9.27 -26.45 26.17
N GLU A 281 8.79 -26.04 25.00
CA GLU A 281 9.60 -25.33 24.00
C GLU A 281 10.12 -24.00 24.54
N ALA A 282 9.25 -23.24 25.23
CA ALA A 282 9.57 -21.93 25.77
C ALA A 282 10.69 -21.97 26.82
N ARG A 283 10.61 -22.91 27.77
CA ARG A 283 11.66 -23.17 28.76
C ARG A 283 12.96 -23.66 28.13
N SER A 284 12.87 -24.56 27.15
CA SER A 284 14.04 -25.14 26.47
C SER A 284 14.85 -24.07 25.72
N PHE A 285 14.20 -23.20 24.96
CA PHE A 285 14.89 -22.12 24.24
C PHE A 285 15.49 -21.05 25.18
N ALA A 286 14.81 -20.75 26.30
CA ALA A 286 15.33 -19.81 27.29
C ALA A 286 16.55 -20.37 28.05
N SER A 287 16.61 -21.68 28.27
CA SER A 287 17.75 -22.34 28.92
C SER A 287 18.95 -22.53 27.98
N ASP A 288 18.71 -22.74 26.68
CA ASP A 288 19.74 -22.87 25.64
C ASP A 288 20.70 -21.65 25.64
N LYS A 289 22.02 -21.92 25.66
CA LYS A 289 23.10 -20.90 25.67
C LYS A 289 23.91 -20.88 24.37
N SER A 290 23.49 -21.62 23.35
CA SER A 290 24.18 -21.68 22.06
C SER A 290 24.10 -20.33 21.32
N PRO A 291 25.20 -19.87 20.70
CA PRO A 291 25.25 -18.54 20.05
C PRO A 291 24.37 -18.42 18.80
N ASP A 292 24.00 -19.56 18.21
CA ASP A 292 23.21 -19.75 16.99
C ASP A 292 21.75 -20.18 17.26
N LYS A 293 21.31 -20.18 18.51
CA LYS A 293 19.99 -20.75 18.87
C LYS A 293 18.81 -20.06 18.18
N ARG A 294 18.92 -18.77 17.86
CA ARG A 294 17.88 -18.00 17.16
C ARG A 294 17.76 -18.47 15.70
N GLU A 295 18.89 -18.61 15.03
CA GLU A 295 19.03 -19.18 13.69
C GLU A 295 18.47 -20.61 13.64
N ARG A 296 18.81 -21.48 14.61
CA ARG A 296 18.24 -22.84 14.70
C ARG A 296 16.73 -22.85 14.97
N LEU A 297 16.22 -21.93 15.79
CA LEU A 297 14.79 -21.81 16.05
C LEU A 297 14.05 -21.49 14.75
N ILE A 298 14.55 -20.55 13.94
CA ILE A 298 13.96 -20.20 12.65
C ILE A 298 13.84 -21.45 11.76
N GLU A 299 14.91 -22.24 11.59
CA GLU A 299 14.86 -23.46 10.78
C GLU A 299 13.84 -24.49 11.32
N LYS A 300 13.82 -24.71 12.64
CA LYS A 300 12.84 -25.61 13.28
C LYS A 300 11.40 -25.14 13.01
N LEU A 301 11.14 -23.84 13.08
CA LEU A 301 9.80 -23.28 12.87
C LEU A 301 9.40 -23.30 11.38
N LEU A 302 10.33 -23.03 10.46
CA LEU A 302 10.05 -23.15 9.02
C LEU A 302 9.71 -24.60 8.62
N ALA A 303 10.37 -25.59 9.22
CA ALA A 303 10.12 -27.00 8.95
C ALA A 303 8.74 -27.52 9.44
N ARG A 304 7.99 -26.74 10.23
CA ARG A 304 6.70 -27.15 10.81
C ARG A 304 5.54 -27.06 9.83
N SER A 305 4.52 -27.91 10.02
CA SER A 305 3.27 -27.86 9.25
C SER A 305 2.44 -26.61 9.58
N GLU A 306 2.55 -26.08 10.80
CA GLU A 306 1.86 -24.84 11.19
C GLU A 306 2.38 -23.61 10.46
N PHE A 307 3.67 -23.59 10.06
CA PHE A 307 4.18 -22.56 9.14
C PHE A 307 3.45 -22.60 7.81
N THR A 308 3.26 -23.80 7.27
CA THR A 308 2.54 -24.00 6.01
C THR A 308 1.10 -23.51 6.13
N ASP A 309 0.38 -23.91 7.19
CA ASP A 309 -1.00 -23.52 7.42
C ASP A 309 -1.13 -21.98 7.56
N PHE A 310 -0.33 -21.35 8.42
CA PHE A 310 -0.42 -19.91 8.68
C PHE A 310 0.01 -19.02 7.51
N TRP A 311 0.97 -19.47 6.69
CA TRP A 311 1.33 -18.75 5.46
C TRP A 311 0.39 -19.05 4.29
N THR A 312 -0.34 -20.17 4.32
CA THR A 312 -1.48 -20.40 3.42
C THR A 312 -2.62 -19.42 3.71
N LEU A 313 -2.96 -19.19 4.99
CA LEU A 313 -3.98 -18.23 5.41
C LEU A 313 -3.75 -16.83 4.79
N LYS A 314 -2.52 -16.31 4.86
CA LYS A 314 -2.14 -15.00 4.28
C LYS A 314 -2.43 -14.92 2.78
N TRP A 315 -2.03 -15.95 2.04
CA TRP A 315 -2.29 -16.03 0.61
C TRP A 315 -3.78 -16.27 0.28
N ALA A 316 -4.49 -17.03 1.12
CA ALA A 316 -5.91 -17.31 0.94
C ALA A 316 -6.77 -16.05 1.15
N ASP A 317 -6.36 -15.15 2.06
CA ASP A 317 -6.94 -13.81 2.20
C ASP A 317 -6.71 -12.98 0.93
N ALA A 318 -5.46 -12.80 0.50
CA ALA A 318 -5.12 -11.99 -0.69
C ALA A 318 -5.73 -12.52 -2.00
N LEU A 319 -5.81 -13.85 -2.18
CA LEU A 319 -6.35 -14.52 -3.37
C LEU A 319 -7.88 -14.74 -3.30
N ARG A 320 -8.56 -14.18 -2.29
CA ARG A 320 -10.02 -14.21 -2.13
C ARG A 320 -10.63 -15.63 -2.09
N VAL A 321 -10.01 -16.52 -1.33
CA VAL A 321 -10.43 -17.93 -1.24
C VAL A 321 -11.65 -18.07 -0.32
N GLU A 322 -12.86 -18.07 -0.89
CA GLU A 322 -14.11 -18.13 -0.13
C GLU A 322 -15.24 -18.86 -0.89
N SER A 323 -16.16 -19.50 -0.17
CA SER A 323 -17.10 -20.48 -0.76
C SER A 323 -18.28 -19.93 -1.57
N ARG A 324 -18.53 -18.62 -1.59
CA ARG A 324 -19.65 -18.00 -2.34
C ARG A 324 -19.33 -17.85 -3.82
N THR A 325 -18.12 -17.41 -4.18
CA THR A 325 -17.72 -17.23 -5.59
C THR A 325 -17.19 -18.52 -6.24
N MET A 326 -16.56 -19.41 -5.46
CA MET A 326 -15.93 -20.64 -5.97
C MET A 326 -16.46 -21.96 -5.40
N ASP A 327 -17.61 -21.95 -4.72
CA ASP A 327 -18.22 -23.10 -4.03
C ASP A 327 -17.33 -23.79 -2.97
N LYS A 328 -17.89 -24.74 -2.21
CA LYS A 328 -17.14 -25.44 -1.15
C LYS A 328 -16.01 -26.31 -1.72
N THR A 329 -16.19 -26.86 -2.92
CA THR A 329 -15.24 -27.77 -3.57
C THR A 329 -14.09 -27.01 -4.21
N GLY A 330 -14.39 -25.93 -4.96
CA GLY A 330 -13.38 -25.05 -5.53
C GLY A 330 -12.56 -24.36 -4.45
N MET A 331 -13.20 -23.82 -3.39
CA MET A 331 -12.51 -23.23 -2.24
C MET A 331 -11.56 -24.23 -1.56
N THR A 332 -12.03 -25.45 -1.27
CA THR A 332 -11.20 -26.48 -0.60
C THR A 332 -10.01 -26.89 -1.46
N LYS A 333 -10.22 -27.08 -2.77
CA LYS A 333 -9.16 -27.46 -3.71
C LYS A 333 -8.15 -26.34 -3.95
N PHE A 334 -8.60 -25.08 -4.07
CA PHE A 334 -7.70 -23.95 -4.28
C PHE A 334 -6.87 -23.68 -3.02
N HIS A 335 -7.49 -23.71 -1.83
CA HIS A 335 -6.78 -23.67 -0.56
C HIS A 335 -5.73 -24.79 -0.43
N ALA A 336 -6.09 -26.04 -0.77
CA ALA A 336 -5.16 -27.16 -0.74
C ALA A 336 -3.97 -26.99 -1.70
N TRP A 337 -4.20 -26.41 -2.89
CA TRP A 337 -3.11 -26.09 -3.83
C TRP A 337 -2.19 -24.97 -3.32
N ILE A 338 -2.74 -23.90 -2.74
CA ILE A 338 -1.92 -22.84 -2.10
C ILE A 338 -1.08 -23.48 -0.98
N ARG A 339 -1.69 -24.34 -0.17
CA ARG A 339 -1.02 -25.05 0.92
C ARG A 339 0.13 -25.93 0.44
N ASP A 340 -0.06 -26.67 -0.64
CA ASP A 340 0.99 -27.47 -1.27
C ASP A 340 2.15 -26.60 -1.77
N ALA A 341 1.86 -25.48 -2.43
CA ALA A 341 2.87 -24.54 -2.90
C ALA A 341 3.72 -23.96 -1.75
N ILE A 342 3.11 -23.63 -0.60
CA ILE A 342 3.84 -23.19 0.59
C ILE A 342 4.65 -24.34 1.22
N ALA A 343 4.07 -25.55 1.30
CA ALA A 343 4.72 -26.73 1.87
C ALA A 343 6.01 -27.09 1.11
N THR A 344 5.91 -27.11 -0.22
CA THR A 344 7.01 -27.45 -1.15
C THR A 344 8.02 -26.31 -1.38
N ASN A 345 7.81 -25.15 -0.76
CA ASN A 345 8.57 -23.92 -1.00
C ASN A 345 8.65 -23.53 -2.48
N ARG A 346 7.53 -23.64 -3.20
CA ARG A 346 7.44 -23.26 -4.60
C ARG A 346 7.90 -21.79 -4.78
N PRO A 347 8.83 -21.50 -5.72
CA PRO A 347 9.23 -20.14 -6.06
C PRO A 347 8.03 -19.22 -6.29
N VAL A 348 8.05 -18.03 -5.66
CA VAL A 348 6.87 -17.13 -5.66
C VAL A 348 6.55 -16.61 -7.07
N ASN A 349 7.56 -16.48 -7.94
CA ASN A 349 7.35 -16.20 -9.35
C ASN A 349 6.57 -17.32 -10.05
N GLN A 350 6.93 -18.59 -9.84
CA GLN A 350 6.21 -19.72 -10.43
C GLN A 350 4.80 -19.88 -9.83
N PHE A 351 4.63 -19.62 -8.53
CA PHE A 351 3.31 -19.60 -7.88
C PHE A 351 2.39 -18.54 -8.51
N ALA A 352 2.88 -17.32 -8.72
CA ALA A 352 2.13 -16.28 -9.42
C ALA A 352 1.87 -16.65 -10.89
N ARG A 353 2.88 -17.20 -11.58
CA ARG A 353 2.78 -17.61 -13.00
C ARG A 353 1.69 -18.67 -13.20
N ASP A 354 1.60 -19.65 -12.29
CA ASP A 354 0.58 -20.70 -12.31
C ASP A 354 -0.84 -20.15 -12.11
N ILE A 355 -1.01 -19.07 -11.32
CA ILE A 355 -2.29 -18.40 -11.12
C ILE A 355 -2.67 -17.59 -12.36
N LEU A 356 -1.75 -16.77 -12.88
CA LEU A 356 -2.01 -15.91 -14.02
C LEU A 356 -2.23 -16.70 -15.32
N ALA A 357 -1.55 -17.84 -15.52
CA ALA A 357 -1.72 -18.67 -16.71
C ALA A 357 -2.89 -19.67 -16.61
N ALA A 358 -3.61 -19.73 -15.47
CA ALA A 358 -4.57 -20.78 -15.17
C ALA A 358 -5.76 -20.86 -16.15
N GLN A 359 -5.93 -22.02 -16.78
CA GLN A 359 -7.05 -22.37 -17.66
C GLN A 359 -7.48 -23.83 -17.41
N GLY A 360 -8.69 -24.19 -17.82
CA GLY A 360 -9.25 -25.53 -17.63
C GLY A 360 -10.25 -25.64 -16.47
N SER A 361 -10.53 -26.87 -16.05
CA SER A 361 -11.45 -27.19 -14.96
C SER A 361 -11.01 -26.59 -13.63
N THR A 362 -11.88 -25.83 -12.99
CA THR A 362 -11.63 -25.24 -11.67
C THR A 362 -11.49 -26.28 -10.55
N TYR A 363 -11.88 -27.53 -10.78
CA TYR A 363 -11.62 -28.63 -9.84
C TYR A 363 -10.31 -29.38 -10.13
N ASN A 364 -9.82 -29.42 -11.37
CA ASN A 364 -8.60 -30.14 -11.75
C ASN A 364 -7.37 -29.22 -11.89
N VAL A 365 -7.61 -27.93 -12.12
CA VAL A 365 -6.63 -26.83 -12.13
C VAL A 365 -7.10 -25.81 -11.08
N PRO A 366 -6.85 -26.06 -9.77
CA PRO A 366 -7.48 -25.28 -8.69
C PRO A 366 -7.13 -23.78 -8.72
N GLN A 367 -6.02 -23.41 -9.34
CA GLN A 367 -5.59 -22.03 -9.57
C GLN A 367 -6.64 -21.22 -10.35
N ALA A 368 -7.40 -21.87 -11.25
CA ALA A 368 -8.42 -21.23 -12.06
C ALA A 368 -9.60 -20.67 -11.22
N ASN A 369 -9.75 -21.07 -9.95
CA ASN A 369 -10.71 -20.46 -9.03
C ASN A 369 -10.39 -18.98 -8.71
N PHE A 370 -9.14 -18.53 -8.90
CA PHE A 370 -8.79 -17.11 -8.83
C PHE A 370 -9.65 -16.26 -9.78
N TYR A 371 -9.92 -16.76 -10.99
CA TYR A 371 -10.83 -16.12 -11.93
C TYR A 371 -12.30 -16.24 -11.51
N ARG A 372 -12.72 -17.34 -10.87
CA ARG A 372 -14.08 -17.43 -10.30
C ARG A 372 -14.34 -16.36 -9.23
N ALA A 373 -13.36 -16.02 -8.39
CA ALA A 373 -13.46 -14.93 -7.42
C ALA A 373 -13.59 -13.54 -8.08
N MET A 374 -12.98 -13.35 -9.24
CA MET A 374 -12.98 -12.10 -10.02
C MET A 374 -13.56 -12.32 -11.42
N ARG A 375 -14.89 -12.38 -11.53
CA ARG A 375 -15.56 -12.62 -12.82
C ARG A 375 -15.51 -11.44 -13.78
N ASP A 376 -15.48 -10.21 -13.30
CA ASP A 376 -15.38 -9.00 -14.14
C ASP A 376 -13.94 -8.78 -14.64
N PRO A 377 -13.71 -8.44 -15.93
CA PRO A 377 -12.38 -8.19 -16.48
C PRO A 377 -11.56 -7.14 -15.72
N ASN A 378 -12.20 -6.05 -15.27
CA ASN A 378 -11.51 -5.00 -14.54
C ASN A 378 -11.16 -5.46 -13.12
N ALA A 379 -12.07 -6.15 -12.44
CA ALA A 379 -11.78 -6.74 -11.12
C ALA A 379 -10.57 -7.70 -11.18
N ARG A 380 -10.42 -8.49 -12.26
CA ARG A 380 -9.21 -9.32 -12.49
C ARG A 380 -7.96 -8.47 -12.64
N ALA A 381 -8.03 -7.45 -13.48
CA ALA A 381 -6.93 -6.55 -13.79
C ALA A 381 -6.43 -5.81 -12.55
N GLU A 382 -7.36 -5.26 -11.77
CA GLU A 382 -7.12 -4.63 -10.48
C GLU A 382 -6.51 -5.61 -9.47
N GLY A 383 -7.09 -6.81 -9.32
CA GLY A 383 -6.61 -7.81 -8.37
C GLY A 383 -5.19 -8.27 -8.69
N ILE A 384 -4.88 -8.53 -9.96
CA ILE A 384 -3.54 -8.93 -10.39
C ILE A 384 -2.53 -7.78 -10.18
N ALA A 385 -2.89 -6.55 -10.56
CA ALA A 385 -2.03 -5.39 -10.36
C ALA A 385 -1.73 -5.13 -8.87
N ARG A 386 -2.74 -5.24 -8.01
CA ARG A 386 -2.61 -4.99 -6.57
C ARG A 386 -1.86 -6.11 -5.84
N ILE A 387 -2.20 -7.37 -6.10
CA ILE A 387 -1.57 -8.52 -5.44
C ILE A 387 -0.11 -8.66 -5.87
N PHE A 388 0.16 -8.69 -7.18
CA PHE A 388 1.46 -9.10 -7.71
C PHE A 388 2.37 -7.94 -8.14
N LEU A 389 1.84 -6.75 -8.38
CA LEU A 389 2.65 -5.57 -8.77
C LEU A 389 2.55 -4.42 -7.75
N GLY A 390 1.85 -4.64 -6.64
CA GLY A 390 1.62 -3.62 -5.60
C GLY A 390 0.97 -2.34 -6.13
N THR A 391 0.21 -2.41 -7.21
CA THR A 391 -0.28 -1.25 -7.96
C THR A 391 -1.80 -1.09 -7.81
N ARG A 392 -2.26 0.08 -7.38
CA ARG A 392 -3.70 0.39 -7.22
C ARG A 392 -4.23 1.13 -8.44
N LEU A 393 -5.09 0.46 -9.21
CA LEU A 393 -5.60 0.99 -10.47
C LEU A 393 -7.02 1.60 -10.36
N GLN A 394 -7.71 1.44 -9.24
CA GLN A 394 -9.14 1.81 -9.10
C GLN A 394 -9.46 3.25 -9.52
N CYS A 395 -8.64 4.22 -9.11
CA CYS A 395 -8.88 5.62 -9.49
C CYS A 395 -8.68 5.88 -10.99
N ALA A 396 -7.92 5.03 -11.69
CA ALA A 396 -7.75 5.09 -13.13
C ALA A 396 -9.01 4.63 -13.91
N GLN A 397 -10.01 4.01 -13.25
CA GLN A 397 -11.24 3.56 -13.92
C GLN A 397 -12.07 4.71 -14.51
N CYS A 398 -12.11 5.86 -13.84
CA CYS A 398 -13.03 6.97 -14.17
C CYS A 398 -12.35 8.23 -14.72
N HIS A 399 -11.06 8.42 -14.44
CA HIS A 399 -10.19 9.50 -14.89
C HIS A 399 -8.72 9.00 -14.80
N ASN A 400 -7.69 9.78 -15.14
CA ASN A 400 -6.32 9.30 -14.88
C ASN A 400 -6.05 9.23 -13.36
N HIS A 401 -5.17 8.33 -12.92
CA HIS A 401 -4.89 8.16 -11.49
C HIS A 401 -4.29 9.45 -10.91
N PRO A 402 -4.91 10.10 -9.91
CA PRO A 402 -4.51 11.45 -9.51
C PRO A 402 -3.12 11.48 -8.88
N PHE A 403 -2.73 10.43 -8.15
CA PHE A 403 -1.47 10.36 -7.39
C PHE A 403 -0.43 9.40 -7.98
N ASP A 404 -0.62 8.95 -9.23
CA ASP A 404 0.27 7.98 -9.88
C ASP A 404 0.31 8.23 -11.39
N ARG A 405 1.11 7.49 -12.14
CA ARG A 405 1.31 7.67 -13.60
C ARG A 405 0.24 7.00 -14.49
N TRP A 406 -0.67 6.22 -13.92
CA TRP A 406 -1.56 5.35 -14.69
C TRP A 406 -2.72 6.14 -15.31
N THR A 407 -2.86 6.07 -16.63
CA THR A 407 -3.97 6.71 -17.35
C THR A 407 -5.21 5.82 -17.35
N GLN A 408 -6.37 6.41 -17.65
CA GLN A 408 -7.60 5.64 -17.88
C GLN A 408 -7.47 4.69 -19.08
N ASP A 409 -6.67 5.05 -20.08
CA ASP A 409 -6.37 4.15 -21.19
C ASP A 409 -5.49 2.97 -20.73
N ASP A 410 -4.48 3.18 -19.88
CA ASP A 410 -3.70 2.08 -19.32
C ASP A 410 -4.56 1.13 -18.47
N TYR A 411 -5.55 1.66 -17.72
CA TYR A 411 -6.52 0.86 -17.00
C TYR A 411 -7.30 -0.08 -17.92
N PHE A 412 -8.01 0.46 -18.92
CA PHE A 412 -8.84 -0.37 -19.80
C PHE A 412 -8.02 -1.27 -20.73
N ASN A 413 -6.83 -0.84 -21.14
CA ASN A 413 -5.92 -1.65 -21.95
C ASN A 413 -5.31 -2.83 -21.15
N TRP A 414 -5.06 -2.64 -19.85
CA TRP A 414 -4.69 -3.75 -18.94
C TRP A 414 -5.87 -4.69 -18.69
N SER A 415 -7.07 -4.15 -18.45
CA SER A 415 -8.30 -4.95 -18.32
C SER A 415 -8.63 -5.75 -19.59
N ALA A 416 -8.26 -5.24 -20.78
CA ALA A 416 -8.43 -5.95 -22.04
C ALA A 416 -7.65 -7.28 -22.09
N VAL A 417 -6.49 -7.39 -21.41
CA VAL A 417 -5.71 -8.64 -21.30
C VAL A 417 -6.54 -9.77 -20.67
N PHE A 418 -7.39 -9.46 -19.70
CA PHE A 418 -8.22 -10.42 -18.97
C PHE A 418 -9.67 -10.47 -19.46
N SER A 419 -10.03 -9.64 -20.45
CA SER A 419 -11.39 -9.53 -21.00
C SER A 419 -11.85 -10.79 -21.73
N ARG A 420 -10.91 -11.57 -22.27
CA ARG A 420 -11.19 -12.77 -23.06
C ARG A 420 -11.40 -14.03 -22.25
N ILE A 421 -11.25 -13.98 -20.92
CA ILE A 421 -11.52 -15.12 -20.03
C ILE A 421 -13.03 -15.29 -19.85
N ASP A 422 -13.50 -16.44 -20.29
CA ASP A 422 -14.89 -16.91 -20.33
C ASP A 422 -15.02 -18.27 -19.60
N TYR A 423 -16.25 -18.70 -19.31
CA TYR A 423 -16.55 -19.90 -18.51
C TYR A 423 -17.54 -20.82 -19.24
N GLN A 424 -17.11 -22.05 -19.52
CA GLN A 424 -18.03 -23.12 -19.86
C GLN A 424 -18.46 -23.84 -18.58
N LEU A 425 -19.76 -23.90 -18.33
CA LEU A 425 -20.36 -24.60 -17.19
C LEU A 425 -20.50 -26.08 -17.53
N LEU A 426 -20.02 -26.99 -16.66
CA LEU A 426 -20.14 -28.44 -16.89
C LEU A 426 -21.45 -29.02 -16.34
N ASP A 427 -21.93 -28.52 -15.20
CA ASP A 427 -23.18 -28.92 -14.55
C ASP A 427 -24.14 -27.72 -14.45
N GLN A 428 -25.43 -27.85 -14.78
CA GLN A 428 -26.44 -26.80 -14.49
C GLN A 428 -26.94 -26.86 -13.02
N LYS A 429 -26.03 -26.94 -12.05
CA LYS A 429 -26.38 -26.98 -10.62
C LYS A 429 -26.60 -25.57 -10.06
N SER A 430 -27.88 -25.21 -9.94
CA SER A 430 -28.42 -24.11 -9.10
C SER A 430 -27.60 -22.82 -9.07
N VAL A 431 -27.85 -21.92 -10.04
CA VAL A 431 -27.52 -20.50 -9.92
C VAL A 431 -28.44 -19.88 -8.86
N ASP A 432 -27.90 -19.05 -7.95
CA ASP A 432 -28.76 -18.27 -7.06
C ASP A 432 -29.49 -17.21 -7.90
N LYS A 433 -30.83 -17.21 -7.86
CA LYS A 433 -31.65 -16.24 -8.61
C LYS A 433 -31.39 -14.79 -8.18
N ASN A 434 -30.87 -14.58 -6.97
CA ASN A 434 -30.56 -13.27 -6.41
C ASN A 434 -29.07 -12.89 -6.53
N ASP A 435 -28.18 -13.84 -6.84
CA ASP A 435 -26.75 -13.61 -7.02
C ASP A 435 -26.25 -14.28 -8.31
N LYS A 436 -26.25 -13.50 -9.40
CA LYS A 436 -25.81 -13.95 -10.73
C LYS A 436 -24.34 -14.40 -10.80
N HIS A 437 -23.55 -14.14 -9.76
CA HIS A 437 -22.14 -14.55 -9.68
C HIS A 437 -21.95 -15.81 -8.82
N PHE A 438 -22.94 -16.20 -8.01
CA PHE A 438 -22.94 -17.46 -7.28
C PHE A 438 -23.19 -18.64 -8.23
N PHE A 439 -22.26 -19.59 -8.24
CA PHE A 439 -22.39 -20.82 -9.01
C PHE A 439 -21.79 -21.99 -8.23
N ASN A 440 -22.53 -23.09 -8.14
CA ASN A 440 -22.15 -24.31 -7.44
C ASN A 440 -21.84 -25.42 -8.44
N GLY A 441 -20.56 -25.71 -8.68
CA GLY A 441 -20.15 -26.71 -9.66
C GLY A 441 -18.87 -26.33 -10.39
N ASP A 442 -18.32 -27.30 -11.14
CA ASP A 442 -17.11 -27.08 -11.91
C ASP A 442 -17.36 -26.22 -13.15
N GLN A 443 -16.38 -25.38 -13.47
CA GLN A 443 -16.36 -24.50 -14.64
C GLN A 443 -15.02 -24.68 -15.37
N ILE A 444 -15.06 -24.73 -16.69
CA ILE A 444 -13.87 -24.64 -17.53
C ILE A 444 -13.58 -23.16 -17.79
N VAL A 445 -12.46 -22.66 -17.27
CA VAL A 445 -11.92 -21.34 -17.61
C VAL A 445 -11.22 -21.42 -18.96
N GLN A 446 -11.62 -20.59 -19.92
CA GLN A 446 -11.12 -20.64 -21.31
C GLN A 446 -11.06 -19.26 -21.97
N ILE A 447 -10.33 -19.15 -23.09
CA ILE A 447 -10.22 -17.92 -23.88
C ILE A 447 -11.24 -17.88 -25.03
N ASN A 448 -12.11 -16.88 -24.98
CA ASN A 448 -13.09 -16.50 -26.00
C ASN A 448 -12.52 -15.39 -26.90
N LEU A 449 -12.11 -15.76 -28.12
CA LEU A 449 -11.49 -14.84 -29.09
C LEU A 449 -12.41 -13.71 -29.59
N LYS A 450 -13.74 -13.82 -29.38
CA LYS A 450 -14.72 -12.79 -29.81
C LYS A 450 -14.99 -11.73 -28.74
N ALA A 451 -14.63 -12.01 -27.49
CA ALA A 451 -14.83 -11.07 -26.39
C ALA A 451 -13.93 -9.83 -26.56
N LYS A 452 -14.48 -8.66 -26.26
CA LYS A 452 -13.80 -7.36 -26.29
C LYS A 452 -14.23 -6.55 -25.08
N LEU A 453 -13.35 -5.68 -24.60
CA LEU A 453 -13.66 -4.66 -23.62
C LEU A 453 -13.70 -3.31 -24.33
N GLU A 454 -14.75 -2.52 -24.11
CA GLU A 454 -14.84 -1.14 -24.60
C GLU A 454 -14.14 -0.20 -23.62
N ASN A 455 -13.47 0.84 -24.12
CA ASN A 455 -12.98 1.95 -23.31
C ASN A 455 -14.07 3.04 -23.28
N PRO A 456 -14.73 3.29 -22.13
CA PRO A 456 -15.83 4.25 -22.02
C PRO A 456 -15.45 5.69 -22.35
N ARG A 457 -14.15 6.03 -22.30
CA ARG A 457 -13.63 7.37 -22.63
C ARG A 457 -13.63 7.64 -24.13
N THR A 458 -13.34 6.61 -24.94
CA THR A 458 -13.14 6.75 -26.40
C THR A 458 -14.24 6.11 -27.24
N GLY A 459 -15.11 5.29 -26.64
CA GLY A 459 -16.11 4.48 -27.35
C GLY A 459 -15.52 3.37 -28.23
N ASN A 460 -14.19 3.20 -28.22
CA ASN A 460 -13.49 2.20 -29.02
C ASN A 460 -13.10 0.97 -28.16
N PRO A 461 -12.91 -0.21 -28.77
CA PRO A 461 -12.35 -1.36 -28.07
C PRO A 461 -10.97 -1.04 -27.48
N ALA A 462 -10.78 -1.35 -26.20
CA ALA A 462 -9.49 -1.30 -25.54
C ALA A 462 -8.53 -2.35 -26.11
N GLN A 463 -7.24 -2.02 -26.16
CA GLN A 463 -6.20 -2.87 -26.73
C GLN A 463 -5.46 -3.60 -25.60
N ALA A 464 -5.28 -4.92 -25.71
CA ALA A 464 -4.55 -5.68 -24.70
C ALA A 464 -3.10 -5.18 -24.58
N LYS A 465 -2.78 -4.56 -23.44
CA LYS A 465 -1.48 -3.93 -23.15
C LYS A 465 -1.02 -4.29 -21.74
N LEU A 466 0.27 -4.51 -21.58
CA LEU A 466 0.90 -4.74 -20.27
C LEU A 466 1.15 -3.39 -19.58
N LEU A 467 0.98 -3.30 -18.25
CA LEU A 467 1.08 -2.03 -17.52
C LEU A 467 2.47 -1.38 -17.67
N GLY A 468 2.50 -0.22 -18.33
CA GLY A 468 3.75 0.52 -18.58
C GLY A 468 4.69 -0.15 -19.59
N ALA A 469 4.19 -1.11 -20.37
CA ALA A 469 4.95 -1.82 -21.41
C ALA A 469 4.18 -1.82 -22.75
N ALA A 470 4.67 -2.59 -23.72
CA ALA A 470 4.10 -2.66 -25.06
C ALA A 470 2.72 -3.35 -25.11
N LEU A 471 2.04 -3.21 -26.25
CA LEU A 471 0.88 -4.02 -26.62
C LEU A 471 1.26 -5.51 -26.67
N LEU A 472 0.29 -6.38 -26.39
CA LEU A 472 0.47 -7.81 -26.65
C LEU A 472 0.57 -8.04 -28.17
N ASP A 473 1.49 -8.91 -28.57
CA ASP A 473 1.66 -9.35 -29.96
C ASP A 473 0.34 -9.96 -30.49
N PRO A 474 -0.22 -9.47 -31.62
CA PRO A 474 -1.44 -10.00 -32.22
C PRO A 474 -1.41 -11.51 -32.43
N LYS A 475 -0.26 -12.09 -32.80
CA LYS A 475 -0.12 -13.54 -32.98
C LYS A 475 -0.29 -14.30 -31.65
N SER A 476 0.24 -13.75 -30.56
CA SER A 476 0.02 -14.27 -29.21
C SER A 476 -1.46 -14.20 -28.81
N LEU A 477 -2.20 -13.17 -29.26
CA LEU A 477 -3.66 -13.09 -29.07
C LEU A 477 -4.44 -14.11 -29.92
N GLU A 478 -4.00 -14.41 -31.15
CA GLU A 478 -4.62 -15.43 -32.00
C GLU A 478 -4.43 -16.84 -31.41
N GLU A 479 -3.23 -17.12 -30.92
CA GLU A 479 -2.84 -18.42 -30.32
C GLU A 479 -3.32 -18.60 -28.85
N LYS A 480 -4.19 -17.70 -28.35
CA LYS A 480 -4.73 -17.72 -26.96
C LYS A 480 -3.66 -17.66 -25.86
N ARG A 481 -2.53 -16.98 -26.11
CA ARG A 481 -1.38 -16.90 -25.20
C ARG A 481 -1.39 -15.69 -24.26
N ASP A 482 -2.46 -14.87 -24.24
CA ASP A 482 -2.56 -13.62 -23.44
C ASP A 482 -2.16 -13.81 -21.99
N LEU A 483 -2.74 -14.83 -21.34
CA LEU A 483 -2.52 -15.13 -19.94
C LEU A 483 -1.09 -15.60 -19.67
N GLN A 484 -0.52 -16.37 -20.60
CA GLN A 484 0.87 -16.82 -20.51
C GLN A 484 1.83 -15.63 -20.69
N THR A 485 1.58 -14.77 -21.67
CA THR A 485 2.35 -13.54 -21.91
C THR A 485 2.29 -12.59 -20.72
N ALA A 486 1.11 -12.41 -20.12
CA ALA A 486 0.92 -11.62 -18.91
C ALA A 486 1.64 -12.25 -17.70
N ALA A 487 1.53 -13.56 -17.52
CA ALA A 487 2.21 -14.31 -16.47
C ALA A 487 3.74 -14.19 -16.58
N ASP A 488 4.29 -14.36 -17.78
CA ASP A 488 5.71 -14.26 -18.07
C ASP A 488 6.24 -12.84 -17.84
N TRP A 489 5.47 -11.81 -18.21
CA TRP A 489 5.85 -10.41 -17.97
C TRP A 489 5.73 -9.99 -16.49
N VAL A 490 4.65 -10.36 -15.80
CA VAL A 490 4.47 -10.06 -14.37
C VAL A 490 5.60 -10.69 -13.56
N THR A 491 5.98 -11.92 -13.89
CA THR A 491 6.94 -12.69 -13.09
C THR A 491 8.39 -12.59 -13.58
N SER A 492 8.64 -11.76 -14.59
CA SER A 492 9.97 -11.54 -15.18
C SER A 492 10.95 -10.89 -14.19
N PRO A 493 12.23 -11.32 -14.16
CA PRO A 493 13.31 -10.61 -13.46
C PRO A 493 13.50 -9.15 -13.92
N ALA A 494 13.08 -8.82 -15.15
CA ALA A 494 13.13 -7.46 -15.67
C ALA A 494 11.96 -6.57 -15.20
N ASN A 495 10.98 -7.13 -14.49
CA ASN A 495 9.85 -6.39 -13.93
C ASN A 495 10.11 -6.07 -12.44
N PRO A 496 10.55 -4.85 -12.11
CA PRO A 496 10.94 -4.51 -10.73
C PRO A 496 9.76 -4.47 -9.76
N LEU A 497 8.52 -4.23 -10.26
CA LEU A 497 7.33 -4.11 -9.42
C LEU A 497 7.01 -5.42 -8.71
N PHE A 498 7.17 -6.57 -9.39
CA PHE A 498 6.88 -7.87 -8.81
C PHE A 498 7.79 -8.20 -7.64
N ALA A 499 9.10 -8.19 -7.85
CA ALA A 499 10.05 -8.51 -6.78
C ALA A 499 9.88 -7.56 -5.57
N GLN A 500 9.68 -6.26 -5.81
CA GLN A 500 9.46 -5.27 -4.76
C GLN A 500 8.14 -5.48 -3.99
N ALA A 501 7.02 -5.70 -4.67
CA ALA A 501 5.73 -5.95 -4.03
C ALA A 501 5.76 -7.21 -3.15
N GLN A 502 6.39 -8.27 -3.66
CA GLN A 502 6.46 -9.55 -2.95
C GLN A 502 7.37 -9.49 -1.71
N VAL A 503 8.57 -8.91 -1.79
CA VAL A 503 9.42 -8.74 -0.58
C VAL A 503 8.79 -7.78 0.43
N ASN A 504 8.08 -6.74 -0.04
CA ASN A 504 7.38 -5.81 0.83
C ASN A 504 6.23 -6.47 1.61
N ARG A 505 5.52 -7.44 1.00
CA ARG A 505 4.48 -8.23 1.69
C ARG A 505 5.07 -9.20 2.72
N ILE A 506 6.17 -9.88 2.39
CA ILE A 506 6.92 -10.71 3.37
C ILE A 506 7.40 -9.83 4.54
N TRP A 507 7.96 -8.67 4.24
CA TRP A 507 8.41 -7.68 5.23
C TRP A 507 7.27 -7.19 6.11
N PHE A 508 6.14 -6.77 5.54
CA PHE A 508 4.94 -6.35 6.28
C PHE A 508 4.47 -7.42 7.28
N HIS A 509 4.36 -8.67 6.84
CA HIS A 509 3.90 -9.74 7.72
C HIS A 509 4.87 -10.04 8.88
N LEU A 510 6.18 -9.79 8.75
CA LEU A 510 7.18 -10.02 9.80
C LEU A 510 7.45 -8.77 10.66
N MET A 511 7.53 -7.58 10.07
CA MET A 511 7.92 -6.33 10.74
C MET A 511 6.73 -5.50 11.21
N GLY A 512 5.49 -5.90 10.87
CA GLY A 512 4.25 -5.19 11.23
C GLY A 512 3.86 -4.06 10.28
N ARG A 513 4.83 -3.47 9.57
CA ARG A 513 4.61 -2.39 8.60
C ARG A 513 5.49 -2.54 7.37
N GLY A 514 4.89 -2.39 6.18
CA GLY A 514 5.62 -2.44 4.90
C GLY A 514 6.65 -1.30 4.76
N LEU A 515 7.71 -1.54 3.98
CA LEU A 515 8.64 -0.50 3.54
C LEU A 515 7.89 0.51 2.66
N VAL A 516 7.06 0.02 1.74
CA VAL A 516 5.93 0.76 1.17
C VAL A 516 4.69 0.37 1.95
N ASP A 517 3.88 1.35 2.34
CA ASP A 517 2.70 1.13 3.17
C ASP A 517 1.61 2.15 2.76
N PRO A 518 0.35 1.73 2.49
CA PRO A 518 -0.14 0.36 2.49
C PRO A 518 0.66 -0.59 1.60
N VAL A 519 0.73 -1.86 1.99
CA VAL A 519 1.67 -2.85 1.44
C VAL A 519 1.56 -3.09 -0.09
N ASP A 520 0.43 -2.69 -0.66
CA ASP A 520 0.02 -2.85 -2.05
C ASP A 520 -0.22 -1.50 -2.76
N ASP A 521 0.43 -0.43 -2.31
CA ASP A 521 0.26 0.96 -2.79
C ASP A 521 1.59 1.60 -3.27
N PHE A 522 2.24 0.95 -4.23
CA PHE A 522 3.48 1.39 -4.87
C PHE A 522 3.19 2.46 -5.94
N ARG A 523 3.45 3.72 -5.59
CA ARG A 523 3.36 4.86 -6.49
C ARG A 523 4.42 5.89 -6.15
N ALA A 524 4.79 6.76 -7.09
CA ALA A 524 5.83 7.78 -6.87
C ALA A 524 5.53 8.69 -5.66
N THR A 525 4.24 8.92 -5.38
CA THR A 525 3.76 9.76 -4.27
C THR A 525 3.66 9.03 -2.92
N ASN A 526 3.96 7.72 -2.89
CA ASN A 526 4.07 6.89 -1.69
C ASN A 526 5.42 6.15 -1.69
N PRO A 527 6.55 6.86 -1.56
CA PRO A 527 7.87 6.27 -1.62
C PRO A 527 8.11 5.30 -0.44
N ALA A 528 8.95 4.30 -0.66
CA ALA A 528 9.38 3.40 0.41
C ALA A 528 10.12 4.17 1.52
N SER A 529 9.91 3.79 2.78
CA SER A 529 10.64 4.36 3.93
C SER A 529 12.16 4.16 3.84
N HIS A 530 12.58 3.09 3.15
CA HIS A 530 13.98 2.76 2.86
C HIS A 530 14.12 2.26 1.39
N PRO A 531 14.20 3.15 0.39
CA PRO A 531 14.20 2.75 -1.02
C PRO A 531 15.40 1.88 -1.43
N ALA A 532 16.57 2.13 -0.83
CA ALA A 532 17.78 1.34 -1.08
C ALA A 532 17.67 -0.09 -0.50
N LEU A 533 17.06 -0.23 0.69
CA LEU A 533 16.80 -1.52 1.32
C LEU A 533 15.79 -2.34 0.51
N LEU A 534 14.68 -1.73 0.09
CA LEU A 534 13.67 -2.37 -0.75
C LEU A 534 14.29 -2.92 -2.05
N ARG A 535 15.20 -2.17 -2.67
CA ARG A 535 15.92 -2.59 -3.87
C ARG A 535 16.85 -3.77 -3.60
N GLU A 536 17.68 -3.70 -2.55
CA GLU A 536 18.62 -4.79 -2.22
C GLU A 536 17.88 -6.08 -1.78
N LEU A 537 16.72 -5.94 -1.11
CA LEU A 537 15.81 -7.08 -0.83
C LEU A 537 15.24 -7.68 -2.11
N ALA A 538 14.72 -6.86 -3.03
CA ALA A 538 14.18 -7.33 -4.30
C ALA A 538 15.25 -8.03 -5.16
N ASP A 539 16.45 -7.45 -5.26
CA ASP A 539 17.59 -8.04 -5.97
C ASP A 539 18.01 -9.38 -5.32
N THR A 540 18.02 -9.47 -4.00
CA THR A 540 18.33 -10.71 -3.27
C THR A 540 17.26 -11.78 -3.48
N PHE A 541 15.99 -11.39 -3.54
CA PHE A 541 14.87 -12.29 -3.81
C PHE A 541 14.91 -12.87 -5.23
N VAL A 542 15.24 -12.04 -6.24
CA VAL A 542 15.46 -12.53 -7.60
C VAL A 542 16.66 -13.49 -7.64
N LYS A 543 17.78 -13.14 -7.01
CA LYS A 543 18.98 -13.99 -6.92
C LYS A 543 18.75 -15.32 -6.20
N SER A 544 17.85 -15.36 -5.21
CA SER A 544 17.48 -16.59 -4.50
C SER A 544 16.48 -17.46 -5.26
N GLY A 545 16.13 -17.12 -6.51
CA GLY A 545 15.11 -17.82 -7.28
C GLY A 545 13.71 -17.64 -6.71
N TYR A 546 13.40 -16.47 -6.15
CA TYR A 546 12.12 -16.11 -5.53
C TYR A 546 11.73 -17.01 -4.33
N ASP A 547 12.72 -17.49 -3.57
CA ASP A 547 12.54 -18.28 -2.34
C ASP A 547 12.00 -17.41 -1.18
N MET A 548 10.75 -17.66 -0.79
CA MET A 548 10.06 -17.00 0.31
C MET A 548 10.71 -17.31 1.67
N ARG A 549 11.09 -18.57 1.92
CA ARG A 549 11.71 -18.99 3.19
C ARG A 549 13.10 -18.39 3.35
N HIS A 550 13.86 -18.21 2.25
CA HIS A 550 15.12 -17.48 2.27
C HIS A 550 14.94 -16.01 2.71
N MET A 551 13.93 -15.30 2.19
CA MET A 551 13.61 -13.93 2.64
C MET A 551 13.19 -13.88 4.11
N ILE A 552 12.38 -14.83 4.56
CA ILE A 552 11.94 -14.91 5.95
C ILE A 552 13.14 -15.10 6.90
N ARG A 553 14.07 -16.02 6.58
CA ARG A 553 15.34 -16.21 7.33
C ARG A 553 16.15 -14.92 7.38
N LEU A 554 16.36 -14.28 6.24
CA LEU A 554 17.16 -13.06 6.12
C LEU A 554 16.61 -11.92 6.99
N ILE A 555 15.29 -11.75 7.02
CA ILE A 555 14.63 -10.75 7.86
C ILE A 555 14.72 -11.14 9.34
N MET A 556 14.35 -12.37 9.72
CA MET A 556 14.32 -12.78 11.13
C MET A 556 15.69 -12.91 11.80
N THR A 557 16.75 -13.10 11.01
CA THR A 557 18.15 -13.09 11.49
C THR A 557 18.77 -11.69 11.57
N SER A 558 18.14 -10.67 10.99
CA SER A 558 18.57 -9.27 11.13
C SER A 558 18.51 -8.82 12.60
N ARG A 559 19.40 -7.92 13.01
CA ARG A 559 19.31 -7.25 14.31
C ARG A 559 18.00 -6.48 14.43
N SER A 560 17.54 -5.88 13.33
CA SER A 560 16.35 -5.03 13.22
C SER A 560 15.05 -5.76 13.57
N TYR A 561 14.85 -7.00 13.11
CA TYR A 561 13.71 -7.84 13.53
C TYR A 561 13.78 -8.23 15.02
N GLN A 562 14.99 -8.28 15.58
CA GLN A 562 15.25 -8.76 16.94
C GLN A 562 15.24 -7.66 18.01
N LEU A 563 14.99 -6.40 17.66
CA LEU A 563 14.92 -5.30 18.64
C LEU A 563 13.75 -5.48 19.61
N SER A 564 13.87 -4.96 20.82
CA SER A 564 12.76 -4.83 21.76
C SER A 564 11.66 -3.95 21.14
N SER A 565 10.42 -4.14 21.58
CA SER A 565 9.32 -3.20 21.34
C SER A 565 9.30 -2.05 22.35
N GLU A 566 10.08 -2.13 23.43
CA GLU A 566 10.28 -1.02 24.34
C GLU A 566 11.13 0.08 23.67
N PRO A 567 10.61 1.31 23.51
CA PRO A 567 11.37 2.41 22.95
C PRO A 567 12.40 2.95 23.96
N ASN A 568 13.40 3.68 23.44
CA ASN A 568 14.27 4.55 24.22
C ASN A 568 13.92 6.03 23.94
N ASP A 569 14.42 6.95 24.76
CA ASP A 569 14.13 8.40 24.69
C ASP A 569 14.28 9.03 23.29
N SER A 570 15.18 8.49 22.46
CA SER A 570 15.43 9.01 21.11
C SER A 570 14.48 8.45 20.03
N ASN A 571 13.68 7.43 20.33
CA ASN A 571 12.88 6.72 19.32
C ASN A 571 11.39 6.50 19.69
N VAL A 572 10.91 7.02 20.83
CA VAL A 572 9.52 6.90 21.32
C VAL A 572 8.45 7.24 20.26
N THR A 573 8.71 8.22 19.39
CA THR A 573 7.77 8.68 18.37
C THR A 573 7.98 8.04 17.00
N ASP A 574 8.96 7.16 16.82
CA ASP A 574 9.17 6.47 15.54
C ASP A 574 8.11 5.41 15.32
N GLN A 575 7.55 5.35 14.11
CA GLN A 575 6.58 4.33 13.69
C GLN A 575 6.88 3.81 12.27
N VAL A 576 7.98 4.27 11.65
CA VAL A 576 8.24 4.09 10.21
C VAL A 576 9.68 3.65 9.93
N ASN A 577 10.62 3.94 10.84
CA ASN A 577 12.05 3.75 10.61
C ASN A 577 12.62 2.46 11.26
N TYR A 578 11.76 1.62 11.87
CA TYR A 578 12.11 0.34 12.50
C TYR A 578 13.18 0.45 13.59
N SER A 579 13.15 1.54 14.36
CA SER A 579 14.01 1.72 15.55
C SER A 579 13.72 0.73 16.68
N HIS A 580 12.52 0.15 16.70
CA HIS A 580 12.05 -0.84 17.66
C HIS A 580 11.03 -1.77 16.97
N ALA A 581 10.68 -2.88 17.63
CA ALA A 581 9.66 -3.78 17.10
C ALA A 581 8.25 -3.19 17.28
N ILE A 582 7.47 -3.14 16.20
CA ILE A 582 6.09 -2.67 16.24
C ILE A 582 5.22 -3.68 16.99
N ILE A 583 4.51 -3.20 18.01
CA ILE A 583 3.50 -3.95 18.76
C ILE A 583 2.20 -4.00 17.94
N ARG A 584 1.62 -5.19 17.78
CA ARG A 584 0.34 -5.38 17.08
C ARG A 584 -0.55 -6.39 17.82
N ARG A 585 -1.86 -6.29 17.64
CA ARG A 585 -2.80 -7.33 18.12
C ARG A 585 -2.57 -8.63 17.37
N LEU A 586 -2.85 -9.76 18.02
CA LEU A 586 -3.00 -11.05 17.33
C LEU A 586 -4.21 -11.02 16.38
N SER A 587 -4.08 -11.62 15.20
CA SER A 587 -5.21 -11.80 14.27
C SER A 587 -6.32 -12.62 14.94
N ALA A 588 -7.54 -12.54 14.39
CA ALA A 588 -8.68 -13.31 14.89
C ALA A 588 -8.38 -14.81 15.04
N GLU A 589 -7.72 -15.39 14.04
CA GLU A 589 -7.30 -16.79 13.99
C GLU A 589 -6.18 -17.07 14.99
N GLN A 590 -5.13 -16.24 15.04
CA GLN A 590 -4.04 -16.39 15.99
C GLN A 590 -4.53 -16.34 17.44
N LEU A 591 -5.43 -15.41 17.77
CA LEU A 591 -5.96 -15.25 19.11
C LEU A 591 -6.84 -16.43 19.51
N LEU A 592 -7.71 -16.91 18.61
CA LEU A 592 -8.55 -18.08 18.86
C LEU A 592 -7.71 -19.37 19.01
N ASP A 593 -6.71 -19.58 18.14
CA ASP A 593 -5.81 -20.72 18.24
C ASP A 593 -4.94 -20.65 19.52
N THR A 594 -4.50 -19.46 19.93
CA THR A 594 -3.76 -19.22 21.18
C THR A 594 -4.60 -19.51 22.42
N LEU A 595 -5.86 -19.04 22.46
CA LEU A 595 -6.82 -19.36 23.54
C LEU A 595 -7.02 -20.87 23.69
N ASN A 596 -7.28 -21.55 22.56
CA ASN A 596 -7.55 -22.98 22.52
C ASN A 596 -6.31 -23.81 22.89
N GLN A 597 -5.11 -23.40 22.45
CA GLN A 597 -3.84 -24.01 22.86
C GLN A 597 -3.58 -23.84 24.36
N PHE A 598 -3.79 -22.64 24.92
CA PHE A 598 -3.62 -22.39 26.35
C PHE A 598 -4.57 -23.22 27.21
N ALA A 599 -5.85 -23.28 26.82
CA ALA A 599 -6.85 -24.10 27.48
C ALA A 599 -6.69 -25.61 27.26
N GLY A 600 -5.95 -26.04 26.23
CA GLY A 600 -5.85 -27.45 25.83
C GLY A 600 -7.16 -28.00 25.25
N VAL A 601 -8.06 -27.14 24.79
CA VAL A 601 -9.38 -27.49 24.25
C VAL A 601 -9.42 -27.08 22.78
N PRO A 602 -9.67 -27.99 21.83
CA PRO A 602 -9.67 -27.64 20.41
C PRO A 602 -10.83 -26.71 20.04
N ALA A 603 -10.59 -25.85 19.04
CA ALA A 603 -11.65 -25.13 18.35
C ALA A 603 -12.69 -26.11 17.78
N LYS A 604 -13.95 -25.67 17.68
CA LYS A 604 -15.00 -26.39 16.96
C LYS A 604 -15.50 -25.57 15.78
N PHE A 605 -15.35 -26.12 14.58
CA PHE A 605 -15.93 -25.61 13.35
C PHE A 605 -16.87 -26.66 12.77
N ASP A 606 -18.12 -26.28 12.51
CA ASP A 606 -19.11 -27.20 11.95
C ASP A 606 -18.69 -27.58 10.50
N ASP A 607 -18.91 -28.84 10.11
CA ASP A 607 -18.44 -29.48 8.88
C ASP A 607 -16.90 -29.68 8.73
N PHE A 608 -16.10 -29.45 9.78
CA PHE A 608 -14.64 -29.70 9.76
C PHE A 608 -14.22 -30.78 10.78
N PRO A 609 -13.07 -31.46 10.59
CA PRO A 609 -12.54 -32.42 11.56
C PRO A 609 -12.32 -31.80 12.94
N GLN A 610 -12.46 -32.63 13.99
CA GLN A 610 -12.01 -32.27 15.34
C GLN A 610 -10.52 -31.89 15.31
N TYR A 611 -10.12 -30.92 16.16
CA TYR A 611 -8.76 -30.35 16.21
C TYR A 611 -8.35 -29.48 15.01
N THR A 612 -9.25 -29.16 14.08
CA THR A 612 -8.99 -28.12 13.05
C THR A 612 -8.77 -26.76 13.72
N ARG A 613 -7.63 -26.13 13.46
CA ARG A 613 -7.31 -24.76 13.89
C ARG A 613 -8.01 -23.71 13.03
N ALA A 614 -8.22 -22.51 13.56
CA ALA A 614 -8.72 -21.36 12.79
C ALA A 614 -7.80 -21.03 11.60
N SER A 615 -6.48 -21.09 11.83
CA SER A 615 -5.45 -20.95 10.80
C SER A 615 -5.47 -21.98 9.66
N GLN A 616 -6.23 -23.08 9.81
CA GLN A 616 -6.38 -24.14 8.81
C GLN A 616 -7.67 -24.04 7.98
N LEU A 617 -8.56 -23.10 8.30
CA LEU A 617 -9.83 -22.97 7.60
C LEU A 617 -9.63 -22.51 6.16
N PRO A 618 -10.21 -23.22 5.17
CA PRO A 618 -10.04 -22.87 3.76
C PRO A 618 -10.63 -21.51 3.40
N GLY A 619 -11.66 -21.06 4.13
CA GLY A 619 -12.19 -19.71 4.04
C GLY A 619 -13.34 -19.43 5.03
N PRO A 620 -13.87 -18.19 5.02
CA PRO A 620 -14.94 -17.77 5.92
C PRO A 620 -16.18 -18.65 5.81
N ILE A 621 -16.73 -19.06 6.96
CA ILE A 621 -17.93 -19.92 7.01
C ILE A 621 -19.19 -19.05 7.11
N HIS A 622 -19.96 -18.99 6.02
CA HIS A 622 -21.19 -18.19 5.95
C HIS A 622 -22.47 -18.93 6.38
N ASN A 623 -22.43 -20.26 6.49
CA ASN A 623 -23.62 -21.09 6.71
C ASN A 623 -24.14 -21.05 8.16
N ARG A 624 -25.07 -20.13 8.42
CA ARG A 624 -25.94 -20.18 9.61
C ARG A 624 -27.01 -21.26 9.45
N ARG A 625 -26.83 -22.43 10.08
CA ARG A 625 -27.99 -23.23 10.50
C ARG A 625 -28.74 -22.41 11.56
N ARG A 626 -30.01 -22.06 11.32
CA ARG A 626 -30.86 -21.40 12.35
C ARG A 626 -30.81 -22.24 13.64
N GLY A 627 -30.24 -21.67 14.70
CA GLY A 627 -30.08 -22.34 16.00
C GLY A 627 -28.66 -22.85 16.33
N SER A 628 -27.74 -22.99 15.37
CA SER A 628 -26.33 -23.31 15.70
C SER A 628 -25.59 -22.03 16.10
N ARG A 629 -25.35 -21.84 17.40
CA ARG A 629 -24.33 -20.90 17.89
C ARG A 629 -22.97 -21.58 17.77
N ASN A 630 -22.31 -21.37 16.63
CA ASN A 630 -20.88 -21.66 16.53
C ASN A 630 -20.11 -20.46 17.09
N ASP A 631 -19.79 -20.53 18.38
CA ASP A 631 -19.10 -19.46 19.10
C ASP A 631 -17.73 -19.15 18.47
N SER A 632 -17.00 -20.16 18.01
CA SER A 632 -15.73 -20.02 17.29
C SER A 632 -15.85 -19.10 16.06
N MET A 633 -16.91 -19.25 15.27
CA MET A 633 -17.12 -18.41 14.08
C MET A 633 -17.56 -16.99 14.43
N SER A 634 -18.35 -16.83 15.49
CA SER A 634 -18.77 -15.51 15.98
C SER A 634 -17.56 -14.73 16.52
N PHE A 635 -16.63 -15.41 17.19
CA PHE A 635 -15.34 -14.87 17.61
C PHE A 635 -14.53 -14.39 16.41
N LEU A 636 -14.32 -15.23 15.39
CA LEU A 636 -13.50 -14.86 14.23
C LEU A 636 -14.02 -13.60 13.54
N GLN A 637 -15.34 -13.48 13.36
CA GLN A 637 -15.98 -12.29 12.79
C GLN A 637 -15.81 -11.05 13.70
N GLN A 638 -15.96 -11.21 15.02
CA GLN A 638 -15.83 -10.11 15.98
C GLN A 638 -14.38 -9.57 16.09
N PHE A 639 -13.38 -10.44 15.89
CA PHE A 639 -11.95 -10.11 16.02
C PHE A 639 -11.26 -9.74 14.70
N GLY A 640 -12.02 -9.54 13.62
CA GLY A 640 -11.52 -8.96 12.37
C GLY A 640 -11.07 -9.96 11.30
N GLN A 641 -11.61 -11.19 11.29
CA GLN A 641 -11.42 -12.10 10.14
C GLN A 641 -11.98 -11.45 8.86
N PRO A 642 -11.19 -11.34 7.77
CA PRO A 642 -11.66 -10.76 6.52
C PRO A 642 -12.73 -11.65 5.86
N PRO A 643 -13.77 -11.06 5.23
CA PRO A 643 -14.74 -11.81 4.45
C PRO A 643 -14.20 -12.23 3.06
N ARG A 644 -12.99 -11.78 2.68
CA ARG A 644 -12.29 -12.12 1.43
C ARG A 644 -13.00 -11.63 0.15
N MET A 645 -13.68 -10.50 0.24
CA MET A 645 -14.40 -9.87 -0.87
C MET A 645 -13.51 -8.94 -1.69
N LEU A 646 -12.35 -8.53 -1.19
CA LEU A 646 -11.40 -7.64 -1.86
C LEU A 646 -10.00 -8.26 -1.95
N ALA A 647 -9.26 -7.92 -3.00
CA ALA A 647 -7.89 -8.37 -3.23
C ALA A 647 -6.86 -7.49 -2.49
N CYS A 648 -7.04 -7.23 -1.19
CA CYS A 648 -6.14 -6.40 -0.37
C CYS A 648 -5.95 -6.98 1.03
N GLU A 649 -4.86 -6.61 1.72
CA GLU A 649 -4.75 -6.83 3.18
C GLU A 649 -5.77 -5.98 3.98
N CYS A 650 -6.39 -4.99 3.34
CA CYS A 650 -7.22 -3.95 3.95
C CYS A 650 -8.59 -4.41 4.49
N GLU A 651 -9.01 -5.65 4.21
CA GLU A 651 -10.22 -6.23 4.82
C GLU A 651 -9.98 -6.79 6.23
N ARG A 652 -8.73 -7.09 6.58
CA ARG A 652 -8.36 -7.61 7.90
C ARG A 652 -8.19 -6.44 8.85
N THR A 653 -8.94 -6.44 9.95
CA THR A 653 -8.89 -5.37 10.95
C THR A 653 -8.19 -5.85 12.22
N ASP A 654 -7.02 -5.27 12.51
CA ASP A 654 -6.30 -5.48 13.77
C ASP A 654 -6.74 -4.48 14.87
N ASP A 655 -7.66 -3.56 14.54
CA ASP A 655 -8.27 -2.60 15.46
C ASP A 655 -8.82 -3.25 16.73
N THR A 656 -8.69 -2.53 17.84
CA THR A 656 -9.26 -2.88 19.15
C THR A 656 -10.60 -2.20 19.36
N THR A 657 -11.67 -2.98 19.58
CA THR A 657 -13.01 -2.44 19.87
C THR A 657 -13.48 -2.77 21.28
N MET A 658 -14.36 -1.94 21.84
CA MET A 658 -14.97 -2.21 23.16
C MET A 658 -15.76 -3.54 23.17
N GLY A 659 -16.35 -3.92 22.03
CA GLY A 659 -17.02 -5.21 21.89
C GLY A 659 -16.07 -6.41 22.02
N GLN A 660 -14.87 -6.33 21.45
CA GLN A 660 -13.83 -7.37 21.62
C GLN A 660 -13.37 -7.45 23.07
N ALA A 661 -13.17 -6.32 23.75
CA ALA A 661 -12.81 -6.29 25.17
C ALA A 661 -13.87 -6.98 26.03
N PHE A 662 -15.17 -6.65 25.86
CA PHE A 662 -16.25 -7.35 26.56
C PHE A 662 -16.33 -8.85 26.22
N SER A 663 -15.93 -9.24 25.00
CA SER A 663 -15.85 -10.65 24.61
C SER A 663 -14.80 -11.44 25.40
N LEU A 664 -13.62 -10.85 25.64
CA LEU A 664 -12.57 -11.46 26.48
C LEU A 664 -12.87 -11.41 27.98
N ILE A 665 -13.61 -10.40 28.44
CA ILE A 665 -13.93 -10.19 29.86
C ILE A 665 -15.12 -11.03 30.34
N GLY A 666 -16.09 -11.35 29.48
CA GLY A 666 -17.32 -12.01 29.94
C GLY A 666 -18.14 -12.78 28.90
N SER A 667 -17.57 -13.16 27.74
CA SER A 667 -18.33 -14.02 26.82
C SER A 667 -18.50 -15.45 27.36
N PRO A 668 -19.67 -16.09 27.12
CA PRO A 668 -19.87 -17.50 27.46
C PRO A 668 -18.83 -18.44 26.83
N GLN A 669 -18.22 -18.03 25.71
CA GLN A 669 -17.16 -18.79 25.03
C GLN A 669 -15.90 -18.90 25.89
N ILE A 670 -15.40 -17.78 26.43
CA ILE A 670 -14.23 -17.79 27.33
C ILE A 670 -14.57 -18.52 28.63
N THR A 671 -15.75 -18.27 29.22
CA THR A 671 -16.21 -18.99 30.42
C THR A 671 -16.23 -20.50 30.19
N THR A 672 -16.81 -20.96 29.08
CA THR A 672 -16.88 -22.39 28.74
C THR A 672 -15.48 -22.96 28.54
N LEU A 673 -14.60 -22.24 27.84
CA LEU A 673 -13.24 -22.70 27.55
C LEU A 673 -12.44 -22.98 28.83
N ILE A 674 -12.50 -22.07 29.81
CA ILE A 674 -11.76 -22.22 31.07
C ILE A 674 -12.47 -23.08 32.12
N SER A 675 -13.81 -23.19 32.09
CA SER A 675 -14.58 -24.00 33.07
C SER A 675 -14.75 -25.48 32.67
N ARG A 676 -14.37 -25.84 31.45
CA ARG A 676 -14.41 -27.23 30.97
C ARG A 676 -13.63 -28.21 31.86
N LYS A 677 -14.22 -29.39 32.04
CA LYS A 677 -13.70 -30.48 32.89
C LYS A 677 -12.54 -31.24 32.25
N ASP A 678 -12.32 -31.08 30.95
CA ASP A 678 -11.31 -31.76 30.12
C ASP A 678 -10.21 -30.81 29.62
N ASN A 679 -9.97 -29.71 30.35
CA ASN A 679 -9.02 -28.66 29.96
C ASN A 679 -7.68 -28.71 30.74
N THR A 680 -6.66 -27.99 30.25
CA THR A 680 -5.31 -27.91 30.83
C THR A 680 -5.33 -27.61 32.33
N LEU A 681 -6.20 -26.70 32.78
CA LEU A 681 -6.30 -26.32 34.20
C LEU A 681 -6.72 -27.51 35.07
N ARG A 682 -7.58 -28.41 34.58
CA ARG A 682 -7.99 -29.62 35.33
C ARG A 682 -6.87 -30.65 35.34
N HIS A 683 -6.18 -30.80 34.22
CA HIS A 683 -5.02 -31.69 34.14
C HIS A 683 -3.88 -31.27 35.09
N LEU A 684 -3.61 -29.97 35.22
CA LEU A 684 -2.60 -29.44 36.16
C LEU A 684 -2.97 -29.71 37.63
N LEU A 685 -4.23 -29.50 38.03
CA LEU A 685 -4.69 -29.84 39.39
C LEU A 685 -4.57 -31.34 39.68
N ASN A 686 -4.96 -32.19 38.72
CA ASN A 686 -4.90 -33.64 38.88
C ASN A 686 -3.47 -34.18 39.05
N GLN A 687 -2.44 -33.45 38.59
CA GLN A 687 -1.03 -33.80 38.80
C GLN A 687 -0.55 -33.53 40.23
N LYS A 688 -1.31 -32.82 41.07
CA LYS A 688 -0.97 -32.47 42.47
C LYS A 688 0.41 -31.80 42.62
N LEU A 689 0.79 -30.99 41.62
CA LEU A 689 2.01 -30.19 41.68
C LEU A 689 1.90 -29.08 42.73
N PRO A 690 3.02 -28.60 43.31
CA PRO A 690 3.01 -27.39 44.13
C PRO A 690 2.46 -26.19 43.33
N SER A 691 1.66 -25.34 43.96
CA SER A 691 1.04 -24.17 43.33
C SER A 691 2.05 -23.31 42.55
N ALA A 692 3.23 -23.08 43.11
CA ALA A 692 4.34 -22.38 42.46
C ALA A 692 4.81 -22.98 41.11
N GLN A 693 4.64 -24.29 40.88
CA GLN A 693 4.92 -24.94 39.59
C GLN A 693 3.74 -24.89 38.62
N ILE A 694 2.51 -24.89 39.13
CA ILE A 694 1.29 -24.67 38.35
C ILE A 694 1.31 -23.25 37.77
N ILE A 695 1.52 -22.22 38.62
CA ILE A 695 1.63 -20.82 38.19
C ILE A 695 2.74 -20.65 37.15
N ASP A 696 3.93 -21.21 37.39
CA ASP A 696 5.04 -21.15 36.43
C ASP A 696 4.64 -21.74 35.07
N THR A 697 3.95 -22.88 35.06
CA THR A 697 3.51 -23.55 33.81
C THR A 697 2.42 -22.76 33.08
N LEU A 698 1.53 -22.08 33.80
CA LEU A 698 0.53 -21.19 33.18
C LEU A 698 1.18 -19.96 32.53
N PHE A 699 2.14 -19.32 33.19
CA PHE A 699 2.87 -18.18 32.65
C PHE A 699 3.69 -18.55 31.40
N TRP A 700 4.41 -19.68 31.41
CA TRP A 700 5.13 -20.15 30.23
C TRP A 700 4.20 -20.51 29.06
N SER A 701 2.99 -20.98 29.33
CA SER A 701 1.99 -21.35 28.30
C SER A 701 1.25 -20.14 27.73
N ALA A 702 0.87 -19.18 28.57
CA ALA A 702 0.12 -17.98 28.18
C ALA A 702 1.03 -16.90 27.60
N LEU A 703 2.09 -16.54 28.34
CA LEU A 703 2.90 -15.33 28.14
C LEU A 703 4.32 -15.63 27.64
N THR A 704 4.73 -16.90 27.58
CA THR A 704 6.07 -17.32 27.08
C THR A 704 7.25 -16.85 27.94
N ARG A 705 6.98 -16.45 29.19
CA ARG A 705 7.96 -16.03 30.20
C ARG A 705 7.67 -16.70 31.54
N PRO A 706 8.62 -16.73 32.50
CA PRO A 706 8.29 -17.07 33.88
C PRO A 706 7.46 -15.93 34.54
N PRO A 707 6.71 -16.23 35.62
CA PRO A 707 6.16 -15.20 36.48
C PRO A 707 7.29 -14.43 37.19
N SER A 708 7.13 -13.13 37.34
CA SER A 708 7.92 -12.34 38.29
C SER A 708 7.72 -12.87 39.71
N LYS A 709 8.65 -12.55 40.63
CA LYS A 709 8.52 -12.95 42.03
C LYS A 709 7.18 -12.53 42.65
N THR A 710 6.76 -11.28 42.42
CA THR A 710 5.50 -10.74 42.93
C THR A 710 4.27 -11.44 42.37
N GLU A 711 4.25 -11.77 41.07
CA GLU A 711 3.18 -12.58 40.45
C GLU A 711 3.17 -13.99 41.04
N LYS A 712 4.34 -14.63 41.14
CA LYS A 712 4.46 -16.01 41.64
C LYS A 712 4.01 -16.15 43.08
N ASP A 713 4.49 -15.29 43.97
CA ASP A 713 4.22 -15.34 45.40
C ASP A 713 2.73 -15.10 45.67
N LYS A 714 2.14 -14.05 45.07
CA LYS A 714 0.71 -13.72 45.24
C LYS A 714 -0.22 -14.77 44.67
N LEU A 715 0.03 -15.25 43.45
CA LEU A 715 -0.87 -16.20 42.78
C LEU A 715 -0.74 -17.62 43.37
N SER A 716 0.44 -18.00 43.87
CA SER A 716 0.60 -19.25 44.63
C SER A 716 -0.17 -19.17 45.95
N GLN A 717 0.01 -18.10 46.73
CA GLN A 717 -0.74 -17.89 47.99
C GLN A 717 -2.25 -17.89 47.77
N TYR A 718 -2.74 -17.23 46.72
CA TYR A 718 -4.16 -17.24 46.36
C TYR A 718 -4.66 -18.66 46.03
N LEU A 719 -3.90 -19.45 45.25
CA LEU A 719 -4.25 -20.83 44.95
C LEU A 719 -4.19 -21.78 46.17
N ASP A 720 -3.23 -21.57 47.07
CA ASP A 720 -3.05 -22.36 48.29
C ASP A 720 -4.13 -22.07 49.36
N THR A 721 -4.70 -20.87 49.36
CA THR A 721 -5.71 -20.43 50.35
C THR A 721 -7.15 -20.43 49.84
N ALA A 722 -7.36 -20.69 48.55
CA ALA A 722 -8.68 -20.72 47.94
C ALA A 722 -9.55 -21.89 48.47
N PRO A 723 -10.84 -21.66 48.83
CA PRO A 723 -11.77 -22.73 49.20
C PRO A 723 -12.00 -23.75 48.08
N ASP A 724 -11.93 -23.32 46.82
CA ASP A 724 -11.89 -24.18 45.66
C ASP A 724 -10.72 -23.77 44.74
N GLN A 725 -9.67 -24.61 44.74
CA GLN A 725 -8.49 -24.42 43.90
C GLN A 725 -8.83 -24.42 42.40
N ARG A 726 -9.96 -25.02 42.00
CA ARG A 726 -10.39 -25.00 40.60
C ARG A 726 -10.87 -23.62 40.19
N ILE A 727 -11.72 -22.98 41.00
CA ILE A 727 -12.20 -21.62 40.74
C ILE A 727 -11.02 -20.64 40.73
N ALA A 728 -10.10 -20.75 41.70
CA ALA A 728 -8.90 -19.91 41.73
C ALA A 728 -8.03 -20.05 40.47
N LEU A 729 -7.86 -21.27 39.92
CA LEU A 729 -7.16 -21.44 38.63
C LEU A 729 -7.93 -20.86 37.44
N GLU A 730 -9.26 -20.88 37.46
CA GLU A 730 -10.07 -20.23 36.42
C GLU A 730 -9.88 -18.70 36.48
N ASP A 731 -9.91 -18.09 37.66
CA ASP A 731 -9.66 -16.65 37.84
C ASP A 731 -8.23 -16.23 37.43
N ILE A 732 -7.22 -17.06 37.75
CA ILE A 732 -5.82 -16.86 37.30
C ILE A 732 -5.74 -16.96 35.78
N ALA A 733 -6.35 -17.97 35.17
CA ALA A 733 -6.36 -18.16 33.72
C ALA A 733 -7.09 -17.02 32.99
N TRP A 734 -8.20 -16.54 33.54
CA TRP A 734 -8.95 -15.39 33.02
C TRP A 734 -8.08 -14.13 33.02
N SER A 735 -7.36 -13.90 34.11
CA SER A 735 -6.44 -12.77 34.28
C SER A 735 -5.29 -12.82 33.27
N LEU A 736 -4.72 -14.00 33.02
CA LEU A 736 -3.65 -14.19 32.02
C LEU A 736 -4.14 -13.99 30.58
N ILE A 737 -5.33 -14.49 30.23
CA ILE A 737 -5.93 -14.32 28.90
C ILE A 737 -6.18 -12.83 28.58
N ASN A 738 -6.53 -12.03 29.59
CA ASN A 738 -6.79 -10.60 29.46
C ASN A 738 -5.52 -9.72 29.61
N ALA A 739 -4.34 -10.32 29.82
CA ALA A 739 -3.08 -9.58 29.86
C ALA A 739 -2.71 -9.05 28.47
N LYS A 740 -2.13 -7.84 28.42
CA LYS A 740 -1.64 -7.23 27.17
C LYS A 740 -0.66 -8.15 26.43
N GLU A 741 0.24 -8.80 27.17
CA GLU A 741 1.20 -9.78 26.64
C GLU A 741 0.55 -10.98 25.93
N PHE A 742 -0.67 -11.36 26.33
CA PHE A 742 -1.41 -12.47 25.73
C PHE A 742 -1.97 -12.09 24.37
N VAL A 743 -2.63 -10.93 24.28
CA VAL A 743 -3.35 -10.47 23.08
C VAL A 743 -2.48 -9.70 22.07
N LEU A 744 -1.23 -9.35 22.44
CA LEU A 744 -0.30 -8.59 21.60
C LEU A 744 0.94 -9.41 21.20
N ARG A 745 1.29 -9.33 19.92
CA ARG A 745 2.62 -9.65 19.39
C ARG A 745 3.50 -8.43 19.62
N HIS A 746 4.50 -8.58 20.49
CA HIS A 746 5.45 -7.55 20.93
C HIS A 746 6.88 -7.88 20.51
#